data_AF-A0A8S9BFL6-F1
#
_entry.id   AF-A0A8S9BFL6-F1
#
_cell.length_a   1.000
_cell.length_b   1.000
_cell.length_c   1.000
_cell.angle_alpha   90.00
_cell.angle_beta   90.00
_cell.angle_gamma   90.00
#
_symmetry.space_group_name_H-M   'P 1'
#
loop_
_entity.id
_entity.type
_entity.pdbx_description
1 polymer ?
#
loop_
_entity_poly.entity_id
_entity_poly.type
_entity_poly.pdbx_seq_one_letter_code
_entity_poly.pdbx_strand_id
1 'polypeptide(L)'
;MSALPTRIRQNIRDHITSPTCALVVKTDAVTATLGYPITLDPEWTMLWKTLQAYYPDSSTFVPTIATTIITWCDALTTWLESDENEEQVEQLLDALKARSSLTLMLEISPTSNRPTTAWRPNKSVFVIALPKSEPPHRSTVLAGFSTDFLNLFTASPPMPASSLATKASLVEDPEDWAELIVGSPHDSKKASAYAKPVLVQREDDGEDAIPEVSTLPRPEELTKRLPYWLVVKQEGAMRVVIHGSHAPSLACLDAYLKRWCRGEVSRANRPPVVEIKLQESAFGLGLMNDTLAMEAIRGREVSAMLVLVFVQSVLGTFAEVAVDDTTLPLKGYKVLDMTRVLAGPYCTQILGDLGAEVIKVEHPTRGDDTRAWGPPYAKYLPDSGKSGQGESAYFFAVNRNKKSLGLSFQHKSGVDILHKLVAESDILVENYLPGSLKKYNMDYETVRKINPRLIYASITGYGQTGPYSSRAGYDVMVEAEMGLMHITGSRDGPPVKVGVAVTDLTTGLYTSNAIMAAIIARGKTGRGQHIDAALSDCQVATLANIASSCLVSGERDQGRWGTAHPSIVPYKSYKTKDGDILFGGGNDRLFGLLSDGLGRPEWKTDVKFAVNAERVAHRAELDSLIEKITQEKTTKEWLDVFEGSGLPYAAVNDVHDTLNHEHVLARDMVKEMRHEFCGDIKMVNTPVKYSESRPGIRSVPPMLGQHTDEVLRDVVGLSESEITKLKEEGAVR
;
A
#
# COMPACT_ATOMS: atom_id res chain seq x y z
N MET A 1 -38.22 11.28 -12.88
CA MET A 1 -37.75 9.91 -12.60
C MET A 1 -36.79 9.52 -13.72
N SER A 2 -35.50 9.86 -13.62
CA SER A 2 -34.57 9.75 -14.76
C SER A 2 -33.10 9.73 -14.32
N ALA A 3 -32.80 9.02 -13.22
CA ALA A 3 -31.44 8.96 -12.64
C ALA A 3 -31.06 7.57 -12.05
N LEU A 4 -31.95 6.59 -12.07
CA LEU A 4 -31.58 5.19 -11.79
C LEU A 4 -30.73 4.57 -12.91
N PRO A 5 -31.09 4.71 -14.22
CA PRO A 5 -30.42 3.97 -15.29
C PRO A 5 -28.93 4.29 -15.40
N THR A 6 -28.56 5.58 -15.32
CA THR A 6 -27.15 6.02 -15.36
C THR A 6 -26.36 5.51 -14.15
N ARG A 7 -26.99 5.48 -12.97
CA ARG A 7 -26.34 5.05 -11.72
C ARG A 7 -26.20 3.54 -11.63
N ILE A 8 -27.11 2.80 -12.25
CA ILE A 8 -27.03 1.34 -12.44
C ILE A 8 -25.97 1.00 -13.49
N ARG A 9 -25.95 1.69 -14.65
CA ARG A 9 -24.88 1.59 -15.65
C ARG A 9 -23.50 1.84 -15.04
N GLN A 10 -23.37 2.90 -14.24
CA GLN A 10 -22.15 3.20 -13.48
C GLN A 10 -21.80 2.08 -12.50
N ASN A 11 -22.74 1.60 -11.67
CA ASN A 11 -22.48 0.51 -10.72
C ASN A 11 -22.11 -0.83 -11.40
N ILE A 12 -22.67 -1.16 -12.56
CA ILE A 12 -22.32 -2.39 -13.30
C ILE A 12 -20.94 -2.26 -13.91
N ARG A 13 -20.63 -1.09 -14.50
CA ARG A 13 -19.29 -0.77 -15.00
C ARG A 13 -18.26 -0.84 -13.88
N ASP A 14 -18.51 -0.12 -12.79
CA ASP A 14 -17.64 -0.08 -11.60
C ASP A 14 -17.53 -1.47 -10.95
N HIS A 15 -18.56 -2.33 -11.01
CA HIS A 15 -18.48 -3.71 -10.54
C HIS A 15 -17.70 -4.61 -11.49
N ILE A 16 -18.01 -4.66 -12.79
CA ILE A 16 -17.32 -5.53 -13.76
C ILE A 16 -15.85 -5.10 -13.93
N THR A 17 -15.55 -3.81 -13.85
CA THR A 17 -14.17 -3.27 -13.85
C THR A 17 -13.55 -3.20 -12.45
N SER A 18 -14.26 -3.61 -11.39
CA SER A 18 -13.72 -3.70 -10.04
C SER A 18 -12.60 -4.73 -9.98
N PRO A 19 -11.50 -4.48 -9.23
CA PRO A 19 -10.53 -5.51 -8.89
C PRO A 19 -11.10 -6.74 -8.18
N THR A 20 -12.35 -6.66 -7.66
CA THR A 20 -13.02 -7.72 -6.90
C THR A 20 -14.03 -8.56 -7.69
N CYS A 21 -14.34 -8.23 -8.95
CA CYS A 21 -15.25 -9.05 -9.75
C CYS A 21 -14.50 -10.18 -10.45
N ALA A 22 -14.85 -11.43 -10.10
CA ALA A 22 -14.19 -12.61 -10.62
C ALA A 22 -14.79 -13.06 -11.97
N LEU A 23 -14.06 -12.83 -13.07
CA LEU A 23 -14.42 -13.36 -14.38
C LEU A 23 -14.04 -14.84 -14.49
N VAL A 24 -14.90 -15.72 -14.01
CA VAL A 24 -14.71 -17.18 -14.12
C VAL A 24 -14.81 -17.58 -15.59
N VAL A 25 -13.76 -18.18 -16.16
CA VAL A 25 -13.78 -18.80 -17.50
C VAL A 25 -13.84 -20.31 -17.38
N LYS A 26 -14.89 -20.94 -17.94
CA LYS A 26 -15.01 -22.40 -18.06
C LYS A 26 -14.88 -22.86 -19.51
N THR A 27 -14.34 -24.06 -19.68
CA THR A 27 -14.37 -24.84 -20.93
C THR A 27 -15.07 -26.17 -20.62
N ASP A 28 -15.81 -26.75 -21.56
CA ASP A 28 -16.61 -27.99 -21.33
C ASP A 28 -15.75 -29.28 -21.33
N ALA A 29 -14.65 -29.23 -20.57
CA ALA A 29 -14.05 -30.30 -19.79
C ALA A 29 -13.21 -29.63 -18.69
N VAL A 30 -13.37 -30.06 -17.43
CA VAL A 30 -12.74 -29.50 -16.21
C VAL A 30 -13.36 -28.18 -15.70
N THR A 31 -14.00 -28.26 -14.54
CA THR A 31 -14.40 -27.11 -13.72
C THR A 31 -13.21 -26.53 -12.97
N ALA A 32 -12.75 -25.34 -13.39
CA ALA A 32 -11.91 -24.45 -12.59
C ALA A 32 -12.65 -23.13 -12.31
N THR A 33 -12.33 -22.49 -11.19
CA THR A 33 -12.81 -21.15 -10.83
C THR A 33 -11.60 -20.22 -10.80
N LEU A 34 -11.51 -19.31 -11.76
CA LEU A 34 -10.49 -18.27 -11.81
C LEU A 34 -11.11 -16.94 -11.34
N GLY A 35 -10.34 -16.14 -10.61
CA GLY A 35 -10.75 -14.83 -10.11
C GLY A 35 -9.57 -13.88 -9.96
N TYR A 36 -9.88 -12.60 -9.72
CA TYR A 36 -8.97 -11.44 -9.73
C TYR A 36 -8.57 -10.97 -11.15
N PRO A 37 -7.91 -9.80 -11.26
CA PRO A 37 -8.46 -8.57 -11.82
C PRO A 37 -8.25 -8.48 -13.34
N ILE A 38 -8.77 -7.42 -13.99
CA ILE A 38 -8.58 -7.18 -15.43
C ILE A 38 -7.15 -6.70 -15.76
N THR A 39 -6.19 -7.59 -15.58
CA THR A 39 -5.01 -7.76 -16.43
C THR A 39 -5.12 -9.16 -17.00
N LEU A 40 -5.23 -9.28 -18.33
CA LEU A 40 -5.50 -10.54 -19.01
C LEU A 40 -4.28 -11.47 -19.01
N ASP A 41 -4.06 -12.09 -17.86
CA ASP A 41 -3.14 -13.20 -17.67
C ASP A 41 -3.86 -14.37 -16.94
N PRO A 42 -4.88 -15.00 -17.57
CA PRO A 42 -5.25 -16.36 -17.19
C PRO A 42 -4.02 -17.27 -17.32
N GLU A 43 -4.08 -18.49 -16.79
CA GLU A 43 -3.05 -19.50 -17.08
C GLU A 43 -3.10 -19.90 -18.57
N TRP A 44 -2.52 -19.06 -19.44
CA TRP A 44 -2.55 -19.20 -20.89
C TRP A 44 -2.00 -20.56 -21.31
N THR A 45 -1.00 -21.07 -20.60
CA THR A 45 -0.43 -22.41 -20.78
C THR A 45 -1.45 -23.53 -20.54
N MET A 46 -2.39 -23.38 -19.60
CA MET A 46 -3.45 -24.36 -19.34
C MET A 46 -4.58 -24.22 -20.37
N LEU A 47 -5.04 -22.99 -20.65
CA LEU A 47 -6.08 -22.73 -21.64
C LEU A 47 -5.62 -23.15 -23.05
N TRP A 48 -4.36 -22.89 -23.40
CA TRP A 48 -3.74 -23.33 -24.64
C TRP A 48 -3.65 -24.86 -24.69
N LYS A 49 -3.19 -25.55 -23.63
CA LYS A 49 -3.17 -27.03 -23.61
C LYS A 49 -4.54 -27.66 -23.89
N THR A 50 -5.63 -27.03 -23.46
CA THR A 50 -7.00 -27.48 -23.77
C THR A 50 -7.42 -27.18 -25.21
N LEU A 51 -6.95 -26.08 -25.80
CA LEU A 51 -7.37 -25.61 -27.13
C LEU A 51 -6.33 -25.81 -28.25
N GLN A 52 -5.14 -26.34 -27.96
CA GLN A 52 -4.02 -26.53 -28.90
C GLN A 52 -4.36 -27.47 -30.07
N ALA A 53 -5.37 -28.33 -29.91
CA ALA A 53 -5.89 -29.17 -30.99
C ALA A 53 -6.63 -28.36 -32.09
N TYR A 54 -7.03 -27.13 -31.79
CA TYR A 54 -7.69 -26.19 -32.69
C TYR A 54 -6.79 -24.98 -33.02
N TYR A 55 -5.98 -24.54 -32.05
CA TYR A 55 -5.04 -23.42 -32.20
C TYR A 55 -3.61 -23.86 -31.84
N PRO A 56 -2.89 -24.53 -32.76
CA PRO A 56 -1.62 -25.20 -32.46
C PRO A 56 -0.44 -24.26 -32.22
N ASP A 57 -0.54 -22.98 -32.55
CA ASP A 57 0.50 -21.98 -32.32
C ASP A 57 0.19 -21.13 -31.05
N SER A 58 0.96 -21.35 -29.99
CA SER A 58 0.85 -20.59 -28.75
C SER A 58 1.14 -19.10 -28.89
N SER A 59 1.98 -18.71 -29.87
CA SER A 59 2.43 -17.32 -30.04
C SER A 59 1.34 -16.41 -30.60
N THR A 60 0.43 -16.95 -31.42
CA THR A 60 -0.75 -16.26 -31.94
C THR A 60 -2.01 -16.54 -31.13
N PHE A 61 -2.09 -17.67 -30.41
CA PHE A 61 -3.19 -18.02 -29.51
C PHE A 61 -3.43 -16.97 -28.43
N VAL A 62 -2.40 -16.66 -27.62
CA VAL A 62 -2.54 -15.77 -26.46
C VAL A 62 -3.02 -14.36 -26.85
N PRO A 63 -2.39 -13.66 -27.81
CA PRO A 63 -2.86 -12.34 -28.23
C PRO A 63 -4.29 -12.36 -28.80
N THR A 64 -4.67 -13.42 -29.53
CA THR A 64 -5.97 -13.46 -30.21
C THR A 64 -7.12 -13.79 -29.28
N ILE A 65 -6.95 -14.75 -28.36
CA ILE A 65 -7.98 -15.06 -27.35
C ILE A 65 -8.12 -13.90 -26.35
N ALA A 66 -7.01 -13.29 -25.92
CA ALA A 66 -7.06 -12.06 -25.12
C ALA A 66 -7.83 -10.95 -25.84
N THR A 67 -7.49 -10.66 -27.10
CA THR A 67 -8.19 -9.65 -27.91
C THR A 67 -9.69 -9.97 -28.08
N THR A 68 -10.04 -11.24 -28.21
CA THR A 68 -11.44 -11.68 -28.34
C THR A 68 -12.23 -11.43 -27.06
N ILE A 69 -11.66 -11.72 -25.89
CA ILE A 69 -12.31 -11.47 -24.59
C ILE A 69 -12.43 -9.95 -24.32
N ILE A 70 -11.39 -9.15 -24.60
CA ILE A 70 -11.45 -7.69 -24.49
C ILE A 70 -12.58 -7.14 -25.35
N THR A 71 -12.61 -7.51 -26.64
CA THR A 71 -13.61 -7.03 -27.59
C THR A 71 -15.03 -7.47 -27.20
N TRP A 72 -15.18 -8.63 -26.55
CA TRP A 72 -16.45 -9.07 -25.98
C TRP A 72 -16.89 -8.21 -24.78
N CYS A 73 -15.97 -7.90 -23.86
CA CYS A 73 -16.26 -7.00 -22.73
C CYS A 73 -16.64 -5.60 -23.23
N ASP A 74 -15.88 -5.04 -24.18
CA ASP A 74 -16.17 -3.73 -24.79
C ASP A 74 -17.56 -3.71 -25.46
N ALA A 75 -17.92 -4.79 -26.17
CA ALA A 75 -19.23 -4.94 -26.79
C ALA A 75 -20.36 -5.08 -25.75
N LEU A 76 -20.16 -5.83 -24.66
CA LEU A 76 -21.11 -5.92 -23.55
C LEU A 76 -21.31 -4.56 -22.87
N THR A 77 -20.23 -3.84 -22.56
CA THR A 77 -20.31 -2.49 -21.98
C THR A 77 -21.06 -1.54 -22.91
N THR A 78 -20.76 -1.56 -24.21
CA THR A 78 -21.47 -0.73 -25.20
C THR A 78 -22.96 -1.08 -25.27
N TRP A 79 -23.32 -2.36 -25.18
CA TRP A 79 -24.71 -2.82 -25.16
C TRP A 79 -25.46 -2.38 -23.89
N LEU A 80 -24.80 -2.51 -22.71
CA LEU A 80 -25.32 -2.05 -21.41
C LEU A 80 -25.46 -0.52 -21.32
N GLU A 81 -24.63 0.25 -22.03
CA GLU A 81 -24.63 1.72 -22.00
C GLU A 81 -25.71 2.33 -22.92
N SER A 82 -26.18 1.60 -23.94
CA SER A 82 -27.20 2.06 -24.89
C SER A 82 -28.61 2.15 -24.30
N ASP A 83 -29.24 3.33 -24.45
CA ASP A 83 -30.62 3.58 -24.02
C ASP A 83 -31.66 2.71 -24.76
N GLU A 84 -31.34 2.21 -25.97
CA GLU A 84 -32.24 1.36 -26.76
C GLU A 84 -32.42 -0.06 -26.18
N ASN A 85 -31.56 -0.47 -25.22
CA ASN A 85 -31.58 -1.80 -24.60
C ASN A 85 -32.09 -1.80 -23.15
N GLU A 86 -32.64 -0.68 -22.66
CA GLU A 86 -32.91 -0.47 -21.22
C GLU A 86 -33.78 -1.57 -20.57
N GLU A 87 -34.80 -2.05 -21.27
CA GLU A 87 -35.70 -3.12 -20.79
C GLU A 87 -34.97 -4.48 -20.67
N GLN A 88 -34.12 -4.80 -21.65
CA GLN A 88 -33.33 -6.04 -21.68
C GLN A 88 -32.21 -6.02 -20.62
N VAL A 89 -31.65 -4.84 -20.33
CA VAL A 89 -30.66 -4.64 -19.27
C VAL A 89 -31.28 -4.89 -17.88
N GLU A 90 -32.48 -4.36 -17.61
CA GLU A 90 -33.19 -4.65 -16.34
C GLU A 90 -33.55 -6.14 -16.19
N GLN A 91 -33.96 -6.83 -17.26
CA GLN A 91 -34.19 -8.28 -17.22
C GLN A 91 -32.92 -9.08 -16.90
N LEU A 92 -31.78 -8.70 -17.47
CA LEU A 92 -30.48 -9.29 -17.12
C LEU A 92 -30.13 -9.03 -15.65
N LEU A 93 -30.42 -7.83 -15.13
CA LEU A 93 -30.16 -7.48 -13.73
C LEU A 93 -31.06 -8.25 -12.77
N ASP A 94 -32.33 -8.46 -13.08
CA ASP A 94 -33.21 -9.31 -12.29
C ASP A 94 -32.74 -10.78 -12.26
N ALA A 95 -32.26 -11.31 -13.39
CA ALA A 95 -31.63 -12.63 -13.42
C ALA A 95 -30.33 -12.73 -12.60
N LEU A 96 -29.65 -11.61 -12.38
CA LEU A 96 -28.42 -11.52 -11.57
C LEU A 96 -28.68 -11.22 -10.09
N LYS A 97 -29.77 -10.53 -9.72
CA LYS A 97 -30.14 -10.27 -8.31
C LYS A 97 -30.26 -11.54 -7.47
N ALA A 98 -30.49 -12.70 -8.10
CA ALA A 98 -30.54 -14.01 -7.45
C ALA A 98 -29.16 -14.66 -7.16
N ARG A 99 -28.04 -14.13 -7.65
CA ARG A 99 -26.70 -14.74 -7.51
C ARG A 99 -25.56 -13.73 -7.40
N SER A 100 -24.60 -13.99 -6.53
CA SER A 100 -23.45 -13.11 -6.26
C SER A 100 -22.27 -13.23 -7.26
N SER A 101 -22.46 -13.81 -8.45
CA SER A 101 -21.39 -13.92 -9.45
C SER A 101 -21.91 -14.07 -10.88
N LEU A 102 -21.14 -13.55 -11.84
CA LEU A 102 -21.30 -13.71 -13.28
C LEU A 102 -20.20 -14.66 -13.79
N THR A 103 -20.51 -15.55 -14.72
CA THR A 103 -19.52 -16.48 -15.31
C THR A 103 -19.43 -16.29 -16.82
N LEU A 104 -18.21 -16.36 -17.35
CA LEU A 104 -17.93 -16.44 -18.79
C LEU A 104 -17.54 -17.89 -19.15
N MET A 105 -17.78 -18.30 -20.38
CA MET A 105 -17.45 -19.63 -20.86
C MET A 105 -16.86 -19.54 -22.25
N LEU A 106 -15.77 -20.24 -22.50
CA LEU A 106 -15.20 -20.38 -23.84
C LEU A 106 -15.53 -21.78 -24.35
N GLU A 107 -16.18 -21.87 -25.51
CA GLU A 107 -16.42 -23.12 -26.22
C GLU A 107 -15.91 -23.01 -27.67
N ILE A 108 -15.65 -24.15 -28.33
CA ILE A 108 -15.37 -24.15 -29.76
C ILE A 108 -16.68 -24.39 -30.51
N SER A 109 -17.06 -23.44 -31.36
CA SER A 109 -18.25 -23.56 -32.19
C SER A 109 -18.07 -24.67 -33.22
N PRO A 110 -19.01 -25.64 -33.32
CA PRO A 110 -18.94 -26.68 -34.35
C PRO A 110 -19.36 -26.18 -35.74
N THR A 111 -20.00 -25.00 -35.83
CA THR A 111 -20.69 -24.52 -37.04
C THR A 111 -20.39 -23.07 -37.43
N SER A 112 -19.92 -22.21 -36.51
CA SER A 112 -19.63 -20.81 -36.80
C SER A 112 -18.18 -20.57 -37.20
N ASN A 113 -17.97 -19.83 -38.29
CA ASN A 113 -16.66 -19.34 -38.73
C ASN A 113 -16.32 -17.94 -38.16
N ARG A 114 -17.14 -17.40 -37.25
CA ARG A 114 -16.88 -16.17 -36.49
C ARG A 114 -17.14 -16.38 -34.99
N PRO A 115 -16.54 -15.59 -34.10
CA PRO A 115 -16.92 -15.62 -32.69
C PRO A 115 -18.37 -15.20 -32.50
N THR A 116 -19.09 -15.91 -31.63
CA THR A 116 -20.48 -15.62 -31.30
C THR A 116 -20.69 -15.60 -29.79
N THR A 117 -21.64 -14.81 -29.29
CA THR A 117 -21.98 -14.76 -27.86
C THR A 117 -23.39 -15.28 -27.58
N ALA A 118 -23.54 -16.06 -26.51
CA ALA A 118 -24.82 -16.59 -26.04
C ALA A 118 -24.99 -16.35 -24.52
N TRP A 119 -26.21 -16.06 -24.08
CA TRP A 119 -26.57 -16.01 -22.66
C TRP A 119 -27.29 -17.29 -22.26
N ARG A 120 -26.93 -17.88 -21.12
CA ARG A 120 -27.60 -19.05 -20.53
C ARG A 120 -28.24 -18.64 -19.19
N PRO A 121 -29.48 -18.10 -19.17
CA PRO A 121 -30.08 -17.44 -18.01
C PRO A 121 -30.07 -18.28 -16.73
N ASN A 122 -30.49 -19.55 -16.82
CA ASN A 122 -30.60 -20.47 -15.67
C ASN A 122 -29.27 -20.74 -14.94
N LYS A 123 -28.13 -20.45 -15.58
CA LYS A 123 -26.79 -20.61 -15.01
C LYS A 123 -26.09 -19.28 -14.69
N SER A 124 -26.63 -18.14 -15.14
CA SER A 124 -25.97 -16.83 -15.10
C SER A 124 -24.61 -16.84 -15.83
N VAL A 125 -24.55 -17.53 -16.98
CA VAL A 125 -23.33 -17.75 -17.77
C VAL A 125 -23.46 -17.10 -19.14
N PHE A 126 -22.52 -16.23 -19.49
CA PHE A 126 -22.25 -15.84 -20.87
C PHE A 126 -21.30 -16.85 -21.52
N VAL A 127 -21.48 -17.12 -22.80
CA VAL A 127 -20.72 -18.11 -23.56
C VAL A 127 -20.20 -17.47 -24.83
N ILE A 128 -18.89 -17.42 -24.99
CA ILE A 128 -18.22 -17.05 -26.24
C ILE A 128 -17.85 -18.34 -26.96
N ALA A 129 -18.49 -18.60 -28.09
CA ALA A 129 -18.12 -19.71 -28.96
C ALA A 129 -17.11 -19.21 -30.02
N LEU A 130 -15.95 -19.85 -30.09
CA LEU A 130 -14.83 -19.50 -30.95
C LEU A 130 -14.81 -20.38 -32.23
N PRO A 131 -14.40 -19.88 -33.39
CA PRO A 131 -14.43 -20.64 -34.65
C PRO A 131 -13.40 -21.79 -34.68
N LYS A 132 -13.75 -22.93 -35.30
CA LYS A 132 -13.01 -24.19 -35.15
C LYS A 132 -11.61 -24.24 -35.79
N SER A 133 -11.34 -23.43 -36.82
CA SER A 133 -10.19 -23.65 -37.72
C SER A 133 -9.12 -22.56 -37.74
N GLU A 134 -9.45 -21.30 -37.41
CA GLU A 134 -8.47 -20.19 -37.40
C GLU A 134 -8.80 -19.17 -36.29
N PRO A 135 -7.81 -18.54 -35.64
CA PRO A 135 -8.05 -17.48 -34.67
C PRO A 135 -8.75 -16.26 -35.31
N PRO A 136 -9.78 -15.68 -34.68
CA PRO A 136 -10.62 -14.66 -35.32
C PRO A 136 -9.90 -13.31 -35.49
N HIS A 137 -9.90 -12.77 -36.72
CA HIS A 137 -9.42 -11.40 -36.97
C HIS A 137 -10.29 -10.36 -36.23
N ARG A 138 -9.63 -9.34 -35.65
CA ARG A 138 -10.24 -8.32 -34.76
C ARG A 138 -11.49 -7.61 -35.33
N SER A 139 -11.54 -7.36 -36.64
CA SER A 139 -12.70 -6.75 -37.32
C SER A 139 -13.94 -7.66 -37.33
N THR A 140 -13.75 -8.97 -37.51
CA THR A 140 -14.82 -9.99 -37.44
C THR A 140 -15.34 -10.24 -36.03
N VAL A 141 -14.53 -10.00 -34.99
CA VAL A 141 -14.91 -10.18 -33.58
C VAL A 141 -16.02 -9.19 -33.19
N LEU A 142 -15.78 -7.89 -33.44
CA LEU A 142 -16.70 -6.81 -33.02
C LEU A 142 -18.09 -6.95 -33.67
N ALA A 143 -18.13 -7.24 -34.97
CA ALA A 143 -19.36 -7.40 -35.74
C ALA A 143 -20.14 -8.69 -35.40
N GLY A 144 -19.49 -9.72 -34.86
CA GLY A 144 -20.16 -10.90 -34.33
C GLY A 144 -20.94 -10.55 -33.06
N PHE A 145 -20.24 -10.02 -32.05
CA PHE A 145 -20.84 -9.75 -30.74
C PHE A 145 -21.91 -8.66 -30.78
N SER A 146 -21.75 -7.58 -31.56
CA SER A 146 -22.75 -6.51 -31.63
C SER A 146 -24.10 -7.01 -32.17
N THR A 147 -24.10 -7.89 -33.17
CA THR A 147 -25.33 -8.49 -33.70
C THR A 147 -25.93 -9.49 -32.73
N ASP A 148 -25.09 -10.33 -32.11
CA ASP A 148 -25.55 -11.40 -31.24
C ASP A 148 -26.14 -10.86 -29.92
N PHE A 149 -25.55 -9.81 -29.31
CA PHE A 149 -26.07 -9.17 -28.10
C PHE A 149 -27.49 -8.62 -28.26
N LEU A 150 -27.81 -8.03 -29.42
CA LEU A 150 -29.18 -7.59 -29.77
C LEU A 150 -30.17 -8.77 -29.89
N ASN A 151 -29.68 -9.98 -30.18
CA ASN A 151 -30.51 -11.18 -30.33
C ASN A 151 -30.67 -11.98 -29.02
N LEU A 152 -29.86 -11.72 -27.98
CA LEU A 152 -29.92 -12.49 -26.71
C LEU A 152 -31.23 -12.32 -25.94
N PHE A 153 -31.91 -11.19 -26.11
CA PHE A 153 -33.04 -10.77 -25.27
C PHE A 153 -34.27 -10.31 -26.09
N THR A 154 -34.24 -10.46 -27.43
CA THR A 154 -35.38 -10.16 -28.32
C THR A 154 -36.26 -11.38 -28.61
N ALA A 155 -35.91 -12.56 -28.10
CA ALA A 155 -36.77 -13.73 -28.11
C ALA A 155 -37.93 -13.55 -27.11
N SER A 156 -39.08 -13.07 -27.59
CA SER A 156 -40.33 -13.14 -26.82
C SER A 156 -40.58 -14.59 -26.36
N PRO A 157 -41.11 -14.81 -25.13
CA PRO A 157 -41.52 -16.14 -24.73
C PRO A 157 -42.61 -16.65 -25.70
N PRO A 158 -42.65 -17.95 -26.03
CA PRO A 158 -43.76 -18.49 -26.80
C PRO A 158 -45.06 -18.26 -26.01
N MET A 159 -45.98 -17.48 -26.61
CA MET A 159 -47.26 -17.15 -25.98
C MET A 159 -48.06 -18.43 -25.66
N PRO A 160 -48.81 -18.45 -24.55
CA PRO A 160 -49.59 -19.61 -24.14
C PRO A 160 -50.80 -19.78 -25.06
N ALA A 161 -50.77 -20.78 -25.94
CA ALA A 161 -51.96 -21.24 -26.65
C ALA A 161 -52.79 -22.16 -25.74
N SER A 162 -54.09 -21.88 -25.67
CA SER A 162 -55.07 -22.53 -24.79
C SER A 162 -55.30 -24.01 -25.08
N SER A 163 -55.84 -24.70 -24.07
CA SER A 163 -56.47 -26.02 -24.13
C SER A 163 -57.31 -26.29 -25.39
N LEU A 164 -57.15 -27.48 -26.00
CA LEU A 164 -58.20 -28.52 -26.07
C LEU A 164 -57.80 -29.75 -26.93
N ALA A 165 -57.87 -30.92 -26.29
CA ALA A 165 -58.37 -32.21 -26.81
C ALA A 165 -57.83 -32.91 -28.09
N THR A 166 -57.61 -34.23 -27.90
CA THR A 166 -57.90 -35.38 -28.81
C THR A 166 -56.96 -35.81 -29.96
N LYS A 167 -56.38 -37.01 -29.71
CA LYS A 167 -56.34 -38.24 -30.56
C LYS A 167 -55.39 -38.36 -31.76
N ALA A 168 -55.00 -39.65 -31.96
CA ALA A 168 -54.29 -40.28 -33.08
C ALA A 168 -52.82 -39.85 -33.24
N SER A 169 -51.77 -40.68 -33.12
CA SER A 169 -51.47 -42.09 -33.48
C SER A 169 -50.83 -42.27 -34.86
N LEU A 170 -49.78 -43.11 -34.88
CA LEU A 170 -49.12 -43.78 -36.02
C LEU A 170 -47.90 -43.06 -36.65
N VAL A 171 -46.73 -43.72 -36.51
CA VAL A 171 -45.72 -44.20 -37.51
C VAL A 171 -45.42 -43.25 -38.71
N GLU A 172 -44.18 -42.99 -39.17
CA GLU A 172 -43.08 -43.90 -39.57
C GLU A 172 -41.67 -43.26 -39.51
N ASP A 173 -40.68 -44.09 -39.12
CA ASP A 173 -39.26 -44.07 -39.56
C ASP A 173 -39.22 -44.65 -41.01
N PRO A 174 -38.24 -44.40 -41.92
CA PRO A 174 -36.82 -44.62 -41.60
C PRO A 174 -35.75 -43.83 -42.42
N GLU A 175 -34.47 -44.10 -42.10
CA GLU A 175 -33.28 -44.31 -42.97
C GLU A 175 -32.93 -43.31 -44.11
N ASP A 176 -31.66 -42.85 -44.17
CA ASP A 176 -30.49 -43.53 -44.81
C ASP A 176 -29.28 -42.54 -44.79
N TRP A 177 -27.99 -42.88 -44.62
CA TRP A 177 -27.18 -43.91 -45.30
C TRP A 177 -25.95 -44.42 -44.50
N ALA A 178 -25.60 -45.68 -44.78
CA ALA A 178 -24.24 -46.26 -44.95
C ALA A 178 -23.39 -46.78 -43.75
N GLU A 179 -23.35 -48.12 -43.73
CA GLU A 179 -22.56 -49.15 -43.05
C GLU A 179 -21.00 -49.13 -43.11
N LEU A 180 -20.37 -49.79 -42.09
CA LEU A 180 -19.32 -50.86 -42.00
C LEU A 180 -18.18 -51.00 -43.10
N ILE A 181 -17.10 -51.80 -43.01
CA ILE A 181 -16.66 -52.92 -42.13
C ILE A 181 -15.09 -53.10 -42.00
N VAL A 182 -14.62 -53.54 -40.83
CA VAL A 182 -13.45 -54.40 -40.42
C VAL A 182 -12.14 -54.56 -41.26
N GLY A 183 -10.97 -54.56 -40.58
CA GLY A 183 -9.72 -55.22 -41.05
C GLY A 183 -8.53 -55.34 -40.03
N SER A 184 -7.97 -56.53 -39.88
CA SER A 184 -6.68 -56.95 -39.22
C SER A 184 -6.28 -58.33 -39.79
N PRO A 185 -5.05 -58.91 -39.68
CA PRO A 185 -4.05 -58.81 -38.59
C PRO A 185 -2.52 -58.95 -39.00
N HIS A 186 -1.66 -59.22 -37.98
CA HIS A 186 -0.34 -59.94 -37.98
C HIS A 186 1.05 -59.24 -38.10
N ASP A 187 1.83 -59.41 -37.00
CA ASP A 187 3.24 -59.86 -36.86
C ASP A 187 4.43 -59.27 -37.70
N SER A 188 5.44 -58.68 -37.02
CA SER A 188 6.61 -59.46 -36.48
C SER A 188 7.89 -58.65 -36.07
N LYS A 189 8.44 -59.03 -34.90
CA LYS A 189 9.88 -59.24 -34.52
C LYS A 189 10.99 -58.13 -34.61
N LYS A 190 11.68 -58.01 -33.44
CA LYS A 190 13.15 -57.79 -33.19
C LYS A 190 13.75 -56.37 -33.42
N ALA A 191 14.81 -55.91 -32.70
CA ALA A 191 15.47 -56.36 -31.45
C ALA A 191 16.53 -55.33 -30.94
N SER A 192 17.02 -55.53 -29.70
CA SER A 192 18.31 -55.03 -29.13
C SER A 192 18.38 -53.53 -28.73
N ALA A 193 19.13 -53.09 -27.69
CA ALA A 193 20.16 -53.76 -26.88
C ALA A 193 20.13 -53.36 -25.38
N TYR A 194 20.86 -54.11 -24.54
CA TYR A 194 21.01 -53.93 -23.08
C TYR A 194 22.12 -52.96 -22.68
N ALA A 195 21.97 -52.32 -21.52
CA ALA A 195 23.02 -52.23 -20.50
C ALA A 195 22.39 -52.18 -19.09
N LYS A 196 23.03 -52.81 -18.10
CA LYS A 196 22.56 -52.94 -16.69
C LYS A 196 23.77 -52.78 -15.73
N PRO A 197 23.58 -52.81 -14.41
CA PRO A 197 23.85 -51.69 -13.50
C PRO A 197 25.27 -51.69 -12.89
N VAL A 198 25.62 -50.58 -12.24
CA VAL A 198 26.68 -50.56 -11.21
C VAL A 198 26.06 -50.14 -9.88
N LEU A 199 26.19 -51.01 -8.88
CA LEU A 199 25.90 -50.74 -7.46
C LEU A 199 27.17 -50.21 -6.80
N VAL A 200 27.07 -49.11 -6.05
CA VAL A 200 28.01 -48.80 -4.96
C VAL A 200 27.22 -48.52 -3.70
N GLN A 201 27.81 -48.96 -2.59
CA GLN A 201 27.26 -49.26 -1.28
C GLN A 201 26.57 -48.09 -0.56
N ARG A 202 25.75 -48.45 0.44
CA ARG A 202 25.40 -47.56 1.55
C ARG A 202 26.66 -47.29 2.38
N GLU A 203 26.83 -46.04 2.77
CA GLU A 203 27.35 -45.68 4.09
C GLU A 203 26.17 -45.08 4.86
N ASP A 204 25.86 -45.68 6.02
CA ASP A 204 25.07 -45.00 7.06
C ASP A 204 26.06 -44.05 7.77
N ASP A 205 25.81 -42.75 7.77
CA ASP A 205 26.37 -41.79 8.74
C ASP A 205 25.67 -40.42 8.59
N GLY A 206 25.02 -39.95 9.66
CA GLY A 206 24.39 -38.62 9.71
C GLY A 206 22.89 -38.66 10.02
N GLU A 207 22.53 -38.49 11.31
CA GLU A 207 21.15 -38.23 11.72
C GLU A 207 20.65 -36.89 11.14
N ASP A 208 19.44 -36.86 10.59
CA ASP A 208 18.70 -35.63 10.32
C ASP A 208 18.43 -34.90 11.65
N ALA A 209 19.35 -34.03 12.05
CA ALA A 209 19.23 -33.20 13.25
C ALA A 209 18.10 -32.17 13.06
N ILE A 210 16.90 -32.53 13.50
CA ILE A 210 15.71 -31.67 13.51
C ILE A 210 16.02 -30.38 14.31
N PRO A 211 15.68 -29.18 13.81
CA PRO A 211 15.87 -27.93 14.55
C PRO A 211 15.17 -27.95 15.92
N GLU A 212 15.79 -27.34 16.94
CA GLU A 212 15.20 -27.26 18.28
C GLU A 212 13.83 -26.56 18.26
N VAL A 213 12.80 -27.28 18.72
CA VAL A 213 11.39 -26.87 18.68
C VAL A 213 11.11 -25.57 19.48
N SER A 214 12.00 -25.20 20.41
CA SER A 214 11.98 -23.91 21.12
C SER A 214 12.16 -22.69 20.21
N THR A 215 12.63 -22.87 18.98
CA THR A 215 12.93 -21.79 18.01
C THR A 215 11.84 -21.59 16.94
N LEU A 216 10.81 -22.44 16.92
CA LEU A 216 9.74 -22.39 15.92
C LEU A 216 8.51 -21.63 16.48
N PRO A 217 7.93 -20.68 15.72
CA PRO A 217 6.76 -19.92 16.16
C PRO A 217 5.54 -20.81 16.35
N ARG A 218 4.71 -20.48 17.34
CA ARG A 218 3.49 -21.26 17.64
C ARG A 218 2.46 -21.06 16.51
N PRO A 219 1.55 -22.03 16.27
CA PRO A 219 0.49 -21.87 15.27
C PRO A 219 -0.35 -20.58 15.44
N GLU A 220 -0.51 -20.15 16.69
CA GLU A 220 -1.19 -18.92 17.13
C GLU A 220 -0.50 -17.61 16.68
N GLU A 221 0.79 -17.66 16.32
CA GLU A 221 1.57 -16.51 15.85
C GLU A 221 1.55 -16.36 14.33
N LEU A 222 1.30 -17.46 13.62
CA LEU A 222 1.18 -17.49 12.15
C LEU A 222 -0.06 -16.74 11.65
N THR A 223 -1.07 -16.53 12.48
CA THR A 223 -2.30 -15.80 12.14
C THR A 223 -2.26 -14.31 12.49
N LYS A 224 -1.21 -13.83 13.18
CA LYS A 224 -1.09 -12.42 13.63
C LYS A 224 -0.59 -11.44 12.57
N ARG A 225 -0.32 -11.89 11.34
CA ARG A 225 0.01 -11.03 10.19
C ARG A 225 -0.81 -11.45 8.97
N LEU A 226 -1.35 -10.46 8.26
CA LEU A 226 -2.06 -10.65 7.00
C LEU A 226 -1.17 -10.30 5.79
N PRO A 227 -1.42 -10.88 4.60
CA PRO A 227 -2.41 -11.92 4.32
C PRO A 227 -1.76 -13.30 4.15
N TYR A 228 -1.83 -14.15 5.19
CA TYR A 228 -1.64 -15.59 5.03
C TYR A 228 -3.00 -16.29 4.95
N TRP A 229 -3.15 -17.21 4.00
CA TRP A 229 -4.35 -18.03 3.89
C TRP A 229 -3.98 -19.52 3.87
N LEU A 230 -4.91 -20.34 4.36
CA LEU A 230 -4.85 -21.81 4.31
C LEU A 230 -6.18 -22.32 3.76
N VAL A 231 -6.12 -23.14 2.71
CA VAL A 231 -7.30 -23.80 2.13
C VAL A 231 -7.18 -25.30 2.40
N VAL A 232 -8.08 -25.82 3.24
CA VAL A 232 -8.21 -27.25 3.51
C VAL A 232 -9.30 -27.81 2.59
N LYS A 233 -8.94 -28.81 1.79
CA LYS A 233 -9.80 -29.47 0.82
C LYS A 233 -9.85 -30.97 1.09
N GLN A 234 -11.03 -31.50 1.39
CA GLN A 234 -11.27 -32.94 1.42
C GLN A 234 -11.38 -33.44 -0.02
N GLU A 235 -10.51 -34.37 -0.42
CA GLU A 235 -10.51 -35.00 -1.75
C GLU A 235 -10.99 -36.45 -1.65
N GLY A 236 -12.32 -36.60 -1.55
CA GLY A 236 -12.95 -37.89 -1.31
C GLY A 236 -12.78 -38.40 0.13
N ALA A 237 -13.22 -39.63 0.40
CA ALA A 237 -13.31 -40.18 1.75
C ALA A 237 -11.96 -40.43 2.47
N MET A 238 -10.85 -40.44 1.74
CA MET A 238 -9.56 -40.98 2.21
C MET A 238 -8.39 -40.00 2.17
N ARG A 239 -8.57 -38.81 1.58
CA ARG A 239 -7.50 -37.83 1.32
C ARG A 239 -7.91 -36.42 1.71
N VAL A 240 -6.99 -35.70 2.35
CA VAL A 240 -7.13 -34.28 2.69
C VAL A 240 -5.91 -33.54 2.15
N VAL A 241 -6.13 -32.39 1.52
CA VAL A 241 -5.09 -31.55 0.94
C VAL A 241 -5.17 -30.16 1.59
N ILE A 242 -4.05 -29.66 2.06
CA ILE A 242 -3.92 -28.34 2.67
C ILE A 242 -2.99 -27.50 1.80
N HIS A 243 -3.52 -26.43 1.22
CA HIS A 243 -2.76 -25.43 0.49
C HIS A 243 -2.54 -24.20 1.38
N GLY A 244 -1.46 -23.46 1.18
CA GLY A 244 -1.18 -22.25 1.93
C GLY A 244 -0.20 -21.31 1.25
N SER A 245 -0.39 -20.01 1.46
CA SER A 245 0.44 -18.96 0.85
C SER A 245 1.79 -18.70 1.52
N HIS A 246 2.19 -19.54 2.49
CA HIS A 246 3.43 -19.35 3.25
C HIS A 246 4.10 -20.69 3.60
N ALA A 247 5.18 -21.00 2.88
CA ALA A 247 5.93 -22.25 2.98
C ALA A 247 6.32 -22.66 4.42
N PRO A 248 6.91 -21.78 5.28
CA PRO A 248 7.27 -22.16 6.64
C PRO A 248 6.08 -22.58 7.52
N SER A 249 4.88 -22.04 7.25
CA SER A 249 3.66 -22.42 7.98
C SER A 249 3.27 -23.87 7.68
N LEU A 250 3.36 -24.27 6.42
CA LEU A 250 3.03 -25.63 5.97
C LEU A 250 4.06 -26.66 6.42
N ALA A 251 5.35 -26.29 6.45
CA ALA A 251 6.40 -27.14 7.03
C ALA A 251 6.18 -27.40 8.54
N CYS A 252 5.72 -26.39 9.29
CA CYS A 252 5.35 -26.56 10.70
C CYS A 252 4.14 -27.51 10.88
N LEU A 253 3.11 -27.36 10.03
CA LEU A 253 1.95 -28.26 9.97
C LEU A 253 2.33 -29.70 9.62
N ASP A 254 3.20 -29.91 8.62
CA ASP A 254 3.73 -31.22 8.22
C ASP A 254 4.44 -31.92 9.39
N ALA A 255 5.36 -31.23 10.05
CA ALA A 255 6.10 -31.74 11.21
C ALA A 255 5.16 -32.11 12.37
N TYR A 256 4.18 -31.26 12.68
CA TYR A 256 3.18 -31.53 13.71
C TYR A 256 2.33 -32.77 13.40
N LEU A 257 1.79 -32.87 12.18
CA LEU A 257 0.91 -33.96 11.78
C LEU A 257 1.66 -35.30 11.68
N LYS A 258 2.91 -35.29 11.17
CA LYS A 258 3.79 -36.48 11.17
C LYS A 258 4.10 -36.96 12.58
N ARG A 259 4.30 -36.05 13.55
CA ARG A 259 4.49 -36.41 14.96
C ARG A 259 3.20 -36.95 15.60
N TRP A 260 2.05 -36.35 15.31
CA TRP A 260 0.73 -36.81 15.79
C TRP A 260 0.44 -38.25 15.34
N CYS A 261 0.78 -38.61 14.09
CA CYS A 261 0.64 -39.97 13.58
C CYS A 261 1.64 -40.99 14.17
N ARG A 262 2.70 -40.53 14.86
CA ARG A 262 3.78 -41.37 15.43
C ARG A 262 3.73 -41.55 16.95
N GLY A 263 2.79 -40.91 17.66
CA GLY A 263 2.77 -40.85 19.13
C GLY A 263 2.46 -42.18 19.87
N GLU A 264 3.10 -42.37 21.02
CA GLU A 264 2.96 -43.58 21.85
C GLU A 264 1.75 -43.59 22.82
N VAL A 265 1.02 -44.71 22.78
CA VAL A 265 0.43 -45.49 23.89
C VAL A 265 0.08 -44.75 25.20
N SER A 266 -1.21 -44.39 25.37
CA SER A 266 -1.91 -44.49 26.69
C SER A 266 -3.41 -44.15 26.69
N ARG A 267 -3.98 -43.55 25.63
CA ARG A 267 -5.43 -43.23 25.57
C ARG A 267 -6.11 -43.86 24.35
N ALA A 268 -7.41 -44.13 24.49
CA ALA A 268 -8.22 -44.99 23.62
C ALA A 268 -8.43 -44.53 22.15
N ASN A 269 -7.84 -43.40 21.75
CA ASN A 269 -7.92 -42.87 20.39
C ASN A 269 -6.56 -42.96 19.70
N ARG A 270 -6.24 -44.11 19.11
CA ARG A 270 -5.14 -44.24 18.15
C ARG A 270 -5.61 -43.69 16.80
N PRO A 271 -5.00 -42.62 16.24
CA PRO A 271 -5.40 -42.13 14.91
C PRO A 271 -5.09 -43.18 13.83
N PRO A 272 -5.78 -43.12 12.66
CA PRO A 272 -5.52 -44.03 11.56
C PRO A 272 -4.09 -43.89 11.01
N VAL A 273 -3.60 -44.93 10.33
CA VAL A 273 -2.30 -44.90 9.65
C VAL A 273 -2.44 -44.07 8.38
N VAL A 274 -1.91 -42.84 8.41
CA VAL A 274 -2.02 -41.84 7.35
C VAL A 274 -0.61 -41.47 6.86
N GLU A 275 -0.41 -41.48 5.54
CA GLU A 275 0.79 -40.96 4.90
C GLU A 275 0.66 -39.44 4.76
N ILE A 276 1.74 -38.70 5.03
CA ILE A 276 1.76 -37.24 4.97
C ILE A 276 2.91 -36.81 4.06
N LYS A 277 2.58 -36.09 2.99
CA LYS A 277 3.50 -35.63 1.95
C LYS A 277 3.37 -34.11 1.80
N LEU A 278 4.41 -33.39 2.21
CA LEU A 278 4.65 -32.02 1.78
C LEU A 278 5.26 -32.07 0.36
N GLN A 279 4.69 -31.32 -0.57
CA GLN A 279 5.26 -31.06 -1.88
C GLN A 279 5.61 -29.57 -1.97
N GLU A 280 6.91 -29.30 -2.01
CA GLU A 280 7.48 -27.98 -2.26
C GLU A 280 7.48 -27.68 -3.77
N SER A 281 7.15 -26.45 -4.15
CA SER A 281 7.24 -26.06 -5.57
C SER A 281 8.70 -25.87 -6.02
N ALA A 282 9.00 -26.17 -7.29
CA ALA A 282 10.38 -26.31 -7.79
C ALA A 282 11.20 -25.00 -7.92
N PHE A 283 10.72 -23.86 -7.43
CA PHE A 283 11.43 -22.57 -7.49
C PHE A 283 11.29 -21.78 -6.17
N GLY A 284 12.38 -21.72 -5.40
CA GLY A 284 12.43 -21.11 -4.06
C GLY A 284 12.41 -19.58 -4.02
N LEU A 285 11.33 -18.95 -4.49
CA LEU A 285 11.11 -17.50 -4.48
C LEU A 285 9.72 -17.08 -3.96
N GLY A 286 9.31 -17.62 -2.81
CA GLY A 286 8.51 -16.91 -1.79
C GLY A 286 7.14 -16.31 -2.16
N LEU A 287 6.52 -16.67 -3.29
CA LEU A 287 5.25 -16.06 -3.76
C LEU A 287 4.18 -17.05 -4.24
N MET A 288 4.38 -18.37 -4.14
CA MET A 288 3.34 -19.36 -4.50
C MET A 288 3.30 -20.57 -3.57
N ASN A 289 2.21 -21.34 -3.70
CA ASN A 289 1.67 -22.23 -2.68
C ASN A 289 2.39 -23.58 -2.61
N ASP A 290 2.86 -23.94 -1.42
CA ASP A 290 3.17 -25.34 -1.13
C ASP A 290 1.89 -26.12 -0.80
N THR A 291 1.97 -27.44 -0.91
CA THR A 291 0.82 -28.33 -0.71
C THR A 291 1.16 -29.48 0.21
N LEU A 292 0.36 -29.65 1.27
CA LEU A 292 0.48 -30.73 2.23
C LEU A 292 -0.69 -31.71 2.06
N ALA A 293 -0.39 -32.93 1.60
CA ALA A 293 -1.39 -33.98 1.40
C ALA A 293 -1.33 -35.04 2.52
N MET A 294 -2.50 -35.47 2.99
CA MET A 294 -2.70 -36.55 3.96
C MET A 294 -3.55 -37.64 3.33
N GLU A 295 -3.13 -38.91 3.38
CA GLU A 295 -3.83 -40.03 2.74
C GLU A 295 -3.82 -41.31 3.60
N ALA A 296 -4.98 -41.93 3.84
CA ALA A 296 -5.06 -43.12 4.70
C ALA A 296 -4.64 -44.42 4.00
N ILE A 297 -3.71 -45.14 4.61
CA ILE A 297 -3.08 -46.35 4.05
C ILE A 297 -3.97 -47.61 4.20
N ARG A 298 -5.03 -47.59 5.03
CA ARG A 298 -5.91 -48.76 5.26
C ARG A 298 -7.39 -48.41 5.50
N GLY A 299 -8.15 -48.24 4.43
CA GLY A 299 -9.61 -48.54 4.36
C GLY A 299 -10.54 -47.94 5.43
N ARG A 300 -10.14 -46.87 6.11
CA ARG A 300 -10.94 -46.12 7.08
C ARG A 300 -11.00 -44.67 6.66
N GLU A 301 -12.23 -44.15 6.62
CA GLU A 301 -12.55 -42.77 6.26
C GLU A 301 -11.77 -41.76 7.11
N VAL A 302 -11.22 -40.73 6.47
CA VAL A 302 -10.40 -39.68 7.09
C VAL A 302 -11.20 -38.38 7.09
N SER A 303 -11.83 -38.05 8.22
CA SER A 303 -12.40 -36.74 8.46
C SER A 303 -11.44 -35.88 9.28
N ALA A 304 -10.88 -34.82 8.70
CA ALA A 304 -10.11 -33.82 9.42
C ALA A 304 -11.00 -32.59 9.73
N MET A 305 -11.41 -32.42 10.99
CA MET A 305 -12.14 -31.23 11.43
C MET A 305 -11.17 -30.22 12.03
N LEU A 306 -10.77 -29.22 11.24
CA LEU A 306 -9.97 -28.10 11.74
C LEU A 306 -10.91 -27.07 12.40
N VAL A 307 -11.04 -27.11 13.73
CA VAL A 307 -11.86 -26.15 14.48
C VAL A 307 -11.13 -24.82 14.60
N LEU A 308 -11.34 -23.93 13.62
CA LEU A 308 -10.97 -22.53 13.72
C LEU A 308 -12.00 -21.81 14.61
N VAL A 309 -11.63 -21.55 15.87
CA VAL A 309 -12.44 -20.75 16.79
C VAL A 309 -12.35 -19.28 16.38
N PHE A 310 -13.29 -18.83 15.56
CA PHE A 310 -13.46 -17.41 15.27
C PHE A 310 -14.03 -16.72 16.51
N VAL A 311 -13.24 -15.82 17.13
CA VAL A 311 -13.75 -14.93 18.17
C VAL A 311 -14.76 -13.97 17.52
N GLN A 312 -15.98 -14.00 18.04
CA GLN A 312 -17.16 -13.39 17.42
C GLN A 312 -17.19 -11.86 17.63
N SER A 313 -16.76 -11.07 16.64
CA SER A 313 -16.77 -9.60 16.73
C SER A 313 -17.25 -8.83 15.48
N VAL A 314 -17.82 -9.50 14.47
CA VAL A 314 -18.16 -8.87 13.16
C VAL A 314 -19.64 -9.01 12.77
N LEU A 315 -20.55 -9.01 13.75
CA LEU A 315 -22.00 -8.79 13.52
C LEU A 315 -22.56 -7.79 14.54
N GLY A 316 -21.91 -6.62 14.61
CA GLY A 316 -22.45 -5.42 15.24
C GLY A 316 -23.28 -4.62 14.23
N THR A 317 -24.51 -4.32 14.60
CA THR A 317 -25.50 -3.48 13.91
C THR A 317 -24.94 -2.27 13.15
N PHE A 318 -25.49 -2.00 11.95
CA PHE A 318 -25.32 -0.75 11.20
C PHE A 318 -25.68 0.48 12.06
N ALA A 319 -24.66 1.19 12.57
CA ALA A 319 -24.77 2.53 13.13
C ALA A 319 -23.43 3.26 12.99
N GLU A 320 -23.49 4.47 12.43
CA GLU A 320 -22.40 5.42 12.17
C GLU A 320 -21.28 4.98 11.21
N VAL A 321 -20.87 5.92 10.34
CA VAL A 321 -19.87 5.70 9.30
C VAL A 321 -18.47 5.80 9.91
N ALA A 322 -17.99 4.71 10.49
CA ALA A 322 -16.58 4.55 10.81
C ALA A 322 -15.75 4.57 9.52
N VAL A 323 -14.60 5.27 9.55
CA VAL A 323 -13.62 5.22 8.46
C VAL A 323 -13.10 3.79 8.35
N ASP A 324 -13.10 3.23 7.13
CA ASP A 324 -12.60 1.88 6.89
C ASP A 324 -11.07 1.80 7.06
N ASP A 325 -10.69 1.48 8.28
CA ASP A 325 -9.31 1.35 8.77
C ASP A 325 -8.53 0.21 8.08
N THR A 326 -9.18 -0.63 7.25
CA THR A 326 -8.51 -1.66 6.43
C THR A 326 -7.69 -1.07 5.28
N THR A 327 -7.92 0.21 4.92
CA THR A 327 -7.26 0.89 3.79
C THR A 327 -5.98 1.65 4.18
N LEU A 328 -5.55 1.62 5.45
CA LEU A 328 -4.40 2.38 5.93
C LEU A 328 -3.06 1.63 5.70
N PRO A 329 -2.07 2.20 4.98
CA PRO A 329 -0.86 1.50 4.56
C PRO A 329 -0.03 0.84 5.66
N LEU A 330 -0.03 1.38 6.88
CA LEU A 330 0.72 0.84 8.03
C LEU A 330 -0.20 0.29 9.14
N LYS A 331 -1.47 0.00 8.83
CA LYS A 331 -2.36 -0.69 9.79
C LYS A 331 -1.73 -2.03 10.21
N GLY A 332 -1.70 -2.30 11.50
CA GLY A 332 -1.13 -3.52 12.07
C GLY A 332 0.39 -3.49 12.29
N TYR A 333 1.09 -2.39 11.97
CA TYR A 333 2.47 -2.17 12.37
C TYR A 333 2.53 -1.42 13.69
N LYS A 334 3.40 -1.86 14.61
CA LYS A 334 3.61 -1.19 15.91
C LYS A 334 4.97 -0.51 16.00
N VAL A 335 4.98 0.75 16.42
CA VAL A 335 6.15 1.62 16.55
C VAL A 335 6.39 1.96 18.02
N LEU A 336 7.55 1.59 18.55
CA LEU A 336 8.05 2.06 19.83
C LEU A 336 8.80 3.38 19.60
N ASP A 337 8.15 4.50 19.93
CA ASP A 337 8.69 5.86 19.78
C ASP A 337 9.40 6.26 21.09
N MET A 338 10.72 6.12 21.13
CA MET A 338 11.57 6.61 22.23
C MET A 338 12.16 8.00 21.93
N THR A 339 11.56 8.75 21.01
CA THR A 339 12.12 10.02 20.52
C THR A 339 11.61 11.24 21.29
N ARG A 340 12.38 12.33 21.24
CA ARG A 340 12.03 13.65 21.78
C ARG A 340 12.26 14.76 20.77
N VAL A 341 11.73 15.96 21.04
CA VAL A 341 11.96 17.16 20.22
C VAL A 341 11.27 17.08 18.85
N LEU A 342 11.97 17.12 17.71
CA LEU A 342 11.32 17.35 16.41
C LEU A 342 11.55 16.23 15.38
N ALA A 343 12.78 15.93 14.96
CA ALA A 343 13.03 14.97 13.86
C ALA A 343 12.40 13.59 14.10
N GLY A 344 12.64 13.02 15.28
CA GLY A 344 12.09 11.73 15.69
C GLY A 344 10.56 11.75 15.84
N PRO A 345 10.00 12.69 16.63
CA PRO A 345 8.55 12.76 16.77
C PRO A 345 7.81 13.02 15.46
N TYR A 346 8.40 13.79 14.54
CA TYR A 346 7.85 14.02 13.20
C TYR A 346 7.87 12.75 12.34
N CYS A 347 8.99 12.01 12.34
CA CYS A 347 9.09 10.69 11.69
C CYS A 347 8.00 9.73 12.19
N THR A 348 7.85 9.57 13.51
CA THR A 348 6.86 8.64 14.07
C THR A 348 5.43 9.13 13.91
N GLN A 349 5.19 10.45 13.86
CA GLN A 349 3.88 11.01 13.49
C GLN A 349 3.49 10.65 12.05
N ILE A 350 4.42 10.69 11.09
CA ILE A 350 4.15 10.28 9.71
C ILE A 350 3.74 8.80 9.65
N LEU A 351 4.43 7.92 10.39
CA LEU A 351 4.07 6.50 10.49
C LEU A 351 2.67 6.32 11.13
N GLY A 352 2.36 7.11 12.15
CA GLY A 352 1.04 7.16 12.78
C GLY A 352 -0.06 7.61 11.81
N ASP A 353 0.14 8.71 11.07
CA ASP A 353 -0.78 9.19 10.03
C ASP A 353 -1.06 8.12 8.96
N LEU A 354 -0.06 7.31 8.59
CA LEU A 354 -0.16 6.18 7.65
C LEU A 354 -0.84 4.93 8.21
N GLY A 355 -1.10 4.84 9.52
CA GLY A 355 -1.88 3.74 10.12
C GLY A 355 -1.20 2.99 11.26
N ALA A 356 0.08 3.24 11.54
CA ALA A 356 0.81 2.52 12.58
C ALA A 356 0.26 2.83 13.98
N GLU A 357 0.33 1.84 14.89
CA GLU A 357 0.15 2.06 16.32
C GLU A 357 1.47 2.60 16.90
N VAL A 358 1.49 3.86 17.31
CA VAL A 358 2.69 4.52 17.86
C VAL A 358 2.59 4.62 19.37
N ILE A 359 3.48 3.94 20.10
CA ILE A 359 3.60 4.02 21.56
C ILE A 359 4.79 4.92 21.88
N LYS A 360 4.52 6.16 22.29
CA LYS A 360 5.53 7.12 22.71
C LYS A 360 5.93 6.89 24.16
N VAL A 361 7.20 6.57 24.37
CA VAL A 361 7.83 6.45 25.70
C VAL A 361 8.25 7.85 26.15
N GLU A 362 7.64 8.32 27.23
CA GLU A 362 7.87 9.64 27.79
C GLU A 362 8.33 9.54 29.25
N HIS A 363 9.14 10.48 29.73
CA HIS A 363 9.54 10.45 31.14
C HIS A 363 8.32 10.72 32.06
N PRO A 364 8.05 9.93 33.12
CA PRO A 364 6.78 9.95 33.87
C PRO A 364 6.34 11.33 34.37
N THR A 365 7.29 12.19 34.73
CA THR A 365 7.01 13.54 35.26
C THR A 365 7.08 14.66 34.22
N ARG A 366 8.10 14.69 33.36
CA ARG A 366 8.40 15.85 32.47
C ARG A 366 7.90 15.67 31.04
N GLY A 367 7.64 14.44 30.60
CA GLY A 367 7.27 14.15 29.22
C GLY A 367 8.40 14.33 28.21
N ASP A 368 8.02 14.54 26.95
CA ASP A 368 8.84 15.15 25.91
C ASP A 368 9.17 16.62 26.26
N ASP A 369 10.40 17.05 26.00
CA ASP A 369 10.86 18.42 26.31
C ASP A 369 9.99 19.49 25.61
N THR A 370 9.41 19.16 24.45
CA THR A 370 8.52 20.07 23.69
C THR A 370 7.22 20.40 24.41
N ARG A 371 6.76 19.62 25.39
CA ARG A 371 5.56 19.96 26.19
C ARG A 371 5.72 21.28 26.93
N ALA A 372 6.95 21.65 27.28
CA ALA A 372 7.29 22.91 27.94
C ALA A 372 7.72 24.04 26.97
N TRP A 373 7.71 23.79 25.65
CA TRP A 373 8.16 24.77 24.65
C TRP A 373 7.01 25.61 24.11
N GLY A 374 6.58 26.60 24.91
CA GLY A 374 5.67 27.66 24.51
C GLY A 374 6.05 29.01 25.14
N PRO A 375 5.27 30.09 24.92
CA PRO A 375 3.98 30.12 24.22
C PRO A 375 4.09 29.92 22.70
N PRO A 376 2.98 29.61 22.00
CA PRO A 376 1.61 29.48 22.52
C PRO A 376 1.30 28.10 23.12
N TYR A 377 0.31 28.08 24.01
CA TYR A 377 -0.23 26.87 24.65
C TYR A 377 -1.73 26.74 24.33
N ALA A 378 -2.18 25.53 24.02
CA ALA A 378 -3.58 25.16 23.98
C ALA A 378 -4.11 25.03 25.41
N LYS A 379 -4.85 26.04 25.86
CA LYS A 379 -5.34 26.16 27.23
C LYS A 379 -6.23 24.96 27.60
N TYR A 380 -6.17 24.56 28.87
CA TYR A 380 -7.12 23.58 29.41
C TYR A 380 -8.53 24.16 29.54
N LEU A 381 -9.54 23.32 29.34
CA LEU A 381 -10.93 23.68 29.64
C LEU A 381 -11.10 23.85 31.16
N PRO A 382 -11.92 24.80 31.66
CA PRO A 382 -12.08 25.05 33.10
C PRO A 382 -12.55 23.84 33.92
N ASP A 383 -13.27 22.93 33.30
CA ASP A 383 -13.88 21.72 33.85
C ASP A 383 -13.07 20.43 33.56
N SER A 384 -11.95 20.52 32.83
CA SER A 384 -11.10 19.38 32.45
C SER A 384 -10.36 18.67 33.60
N GLY A 385 -10.41 19.22 34.82
CA GLY A 385 -9.59 18.77 35.95
C GLY A 385 -8.07 19.02 35.78
N LYS A 386 -7.65 19.75 34.74
CA LYS A 386 -6.25 20.16 34.50
C LYS A 386 -6.06 21.63 34.85
N SER A 387 -4.84 21.98 35.26
CA SER A 387 -4.43 23.36 35.57
C SER A 387 -3.04 23.65 35.01
N GLY A 388 -2.68 24.92 34.89
CA GLY A 388 -1.42 25.38 34.28
C GLY A 388 -1.63 26.09 32.95
N GLN A 389 -0.57 26.17 32.14
CA GLN A 389 -0.57 26.97 30.89
C GLN A 389 -1.34 26.30 29.74
N GLY A 390 -1.51 24.97 29.77
CA GLY A 390 -2.02 24.16 28.68
C GLY A 390 -0.96 23.17 28.16
N GLU A 391 -1.22 22.55 27.01
CA GLU A 391 -0.23 21.80 26.24
C GLU A 391 0.39 22.70 25.16
N SER A 392 1.68 22.56 24.85
CA SER A 392 2.33 23.47 23.90
C SER A 392 1.91 23.19 22.45
N ALA A 393 1.83 24.24 21.63
CA ALA A 393 1.63 24.08 20.19
C ALA A 393 2.76 23.28 19.52
N TYR A 394 3.98 23.32 20.08
CA TYR A 394 5.14 22.58 19.58
C TYR A 394 4.95 21.07 19.79
N PHE A 395 4.49 20.63 20.96
CA PHE A 395 4.19 19.23 21.22
C PHE A 395 3.03 18.73 20.33
N PHE A 396 1.99 19.56 20.15
CA PHE A 396 0.85 19.23 19.29
C PHE A 396 1.20 19.09 17.81
N ALA A 397 2.23 19.80 17.31
CA ALA A 397 2.62 19.73 15.90
C ALA A 397 3.16 18.35 15.47
N VAL A 398 3.70 17.55 16.39
CA VAL A 398 4.47 16.33 16.08
C VAL A 398 4.11 15.09 16.92
N ASN A 399 2.97 15.07 17.61
CA ASN A 399 2.57 13.93 18.46
C ASN A 399 1.11 13.45 18.31
N ARG A 400 0.38 13.83 17.26
CA ARG A 400 -0.94 13.23 16.96
C ARG A 400 -0.81 11.76 16.55
N ASN A 401 -1.90 10.99 16.59
CA ASN A 401 -1.89 9.55 16.26
C ASN A 401 -0.95 8.69 17.14
N LYS A 402 -0.61 9.14 18.36
CA LYS A 402 0.25 8.42 19.31
C LYS A 402 -0.47 8.12 20.63
N LYS A 403 -0.11 7.00 21.25
CA LYS A 403 -0.35 6.69 22.66
C LYS A 403 0.84 7.20 23.49
N SER A 404 0.59 7.72 24.69
CA SER A 404 1.64 8.18 25.63
C SER A 404 1.78 7.23 26.80
N LEU A 405 2.97 6.64 26.95
CA LEU A 405 3.39 5.80 28.06
C LEU A 405 4.39 6.59 28.91
N GLY A 406 3.99 6.97 30.13
CA GLY A 406 4.90 7.61 31.09
C GLY A 406 5.76 6.56 31.77
N LEU A 407 7.02 6.37 31.35
CA LEU A 407 7.90 5.30 31.82
C LEU A 407 9.36 5.77 32.02
N SER A 408 9.96 5.40 33.15
CA SER A 408 11.35 5.69 33.51
C SER A 408 12.22 4.44 33.39
N PHE A 409 12.98 4.34 32.28
CA PHE A 409 14.02 3.33 32.10
C PHE A 409 15.30 3.58 32.94
N GLN A 410 15.25 4.50 33.90
CA GLN A 410 16.23 4.54 35.00
C GLN A 410 15.93 3.44 36.04
N HIS A 411 14.68 2.99 36.13
CA HIS A 411 14.30 1.82 36.92
C HIS A 411 14.52 0.56 36.09
N LYS A 412 15.00 -0.52 36.73
CA LYS A 412 15.18 -1.81 36.07
C LYS A 412 13.86 -2.33 35.47
N SER A 413 12.76 -2.20 36.23
CA SER A 413 11.41 -2.53 35.76
C SER A 413 11.01 -1.77 34.49
N GLY A 414 11.44 -0.50 34.34
CA GLY A 414 11.25 0.27 33.11
C GLY A 414 11.99 -0.32 31.90
N VAL A 415 13.22 -0.82 32.09
CA VAL A 415 13.97 -1.55 31.06
C VAL A 415 13.32 -2.89 30.72
N ASP A 416 12.89 -3.66 31.74
CA ASP A 416 12.22 -4.94 31.55
C ASP A 416 10.90 -4.78 30.75
N ILE A 417 10.17 -3.67 30.96
CA ILE A 417 8.99 -3.30 30.16
C ILE A 417 9.37 -2.92 28.73
N LEU A 418 10.44 -2.13 28.51
CA LEU A 418 10.91 -1.80 27.17
C LEU A 418 11.34 -3.05 26.38
N HIS A 419 11.94 -4.05 27.02
CA HIS A 419 12.27 -5.34 26.39
C HIS A 419 11.03 -6.11 25.95
N LYS A 420 9.96 -6.12 26.76
CA LYS A 420 8.66 -6.67 26.35
C LYS A 420 8.05 -5.89 25.17
N LEU A 421 8.07 -4.55 25.21
CA LEU A 421 7.59 -3.72 24.10
C LEU A 421 8.39 -3.92 22.81
N VAL A 422 9.71 -4.13 22.91
CA VAL A 422 10.58 -4.48 21.77
C VAL A 422 10.17 -5.79 21.12
N ALA A 423 9.81 -6.82 21.90
CA ALA A 423 9.34 -8.10 21.37
C ALA A 423 8.03 -7.95 20.58
N GLU A 424 7.14 -7.07 21.05
CA GLU A 424 5.82 -6.81 20.48
C GLU A 424 5.78 -5.71 19.41
N SER A 425 6.91 -5.11 19.06
CA SER A 425 7.02 -3.98 18.10
C SER A 425 7.62 -4.39 16.76
N ASP A 426 7.21 -3.72 15.69
CA ASP A 426 7.84 -3.87 14.38
C ASP A 426 9.01 -2.91 14.18
N ILE A 427 8.91 -1.72 14.75
CA ILE A 427 9.81 -0.59 14.56
C ILE A 427 10.13 0.02 15.93
N LEU A 428 11.39 0.42 16.14
CA LEU A 428 11.81 1.28 17.26
C LEU A 428 12.49 2.51 16.67
N VAL A 429 12.08 3.70 17.09
CA VAL A 429 12.73 4.96 16.70
C VAL A 429 13.27 5.65 17.95
N GLU A 430 14.53 6.08 17.92
CA GLU A 430 15.20 6.76 19.03
C GLU A 430 16.10 7.89 18.52
N ASN A 431 16.39 8.87 19.39
CA ASN A 431 17.27 10.00 19.07
C ASN A 431 18.18 10.42 20.25
N TYR A 432 18.79 9.43 20.91
CA TYR A 432 19.82 9.67 21.92
C TYR A 432 21.20 9.75 21.27
N LEU A 433 22.20 10.28 22.01
CA LEU A 433 23.58 10.29 21.50
C LEU A 433 24.07 8.84 21.30
N PRO A 434 24.85 8.54 20.24
CA PRO A 434 25.41 7.22 19.98
C PRO A 434 25.95 6.51 21.23
N GLY A 435 25.56 5.25 21.41
CA GLY A 435 25.91 4.43 22.56
C GLY A 435 25.17 4.73 23.88
N SER A 436 24.38 5.81 23.98
CA SER A 436 23.70 6.19 25.25
C SER A 436 22.73 5.14 25.78
N LEU A 437 22.05 4.41 24.89
CA LEU A 437 21.09 3.37 25.25
C LEU A 437 21.75 2.02 25.61
N LYS A 438 23.04 1.84 25.31
CA LYS A 438 23.76 0.58 25.58
C LYS A 438 23.82 0.23 27.06
N LYS A 439 23.98 1.24 27.93
CA LYS A 439 23.96 1.05 29.41
C LYS A 439 22.59 0.61 29.96
N TYR A 440 21.53 0.73 29.16
CA TYR A 440 20.18 0.26 29.47
C TYR A 440 19.82 -1.01 28.69
N ASN A 441 20.78 -1.65 27.99
CA ASN A 441 20.51 -2.81 27.12
C ASN A 441 19.45 -2.51 26.03
N MET A 442 19.41 -1.27 25.55
CA MET A 442 18.44 -0.77 24.55
C MET A 442 19.10 -0.35 23.22
N ASP A 443 20.39 -0.64 23.05
CA ASP A 443 21.09 -0.49 21.76
C ASP A 443 20.71 -1.60 20.77
N TYR A 444 20.84 -1.32 19.47
CA TYR A 444 20.44 -2.24 18.38
C TYR A 444 20.99 -3.66 18.55
N GLU A 445 22.29 -3.81 18.87
CA GLU A 445 22.95 -5.13 19.01
C GLU A 445 22.45 -5.94 20.21
N THR A 446 21.79 -5.30 21.16
CA THR A 446 21.10 -5.96 22.27
C THR A 446 19.66 -6.29 21.89
N VAL A 447 18.87 -5.32 21.43
CA VAL A 447 17.43 -5.52 21.17
C VAL A 447 17.15 -6.40 19.94
N ARG A 448 18.04 -6.47 18.95
CA ARG A 448 17.92 -7.40 17.80
C ARG A 448 17.94 -8.87 18.20
N LYS A 449 18.44 -9.21 19.40
CA LYS A 449 18.45 -10.58 19.95
C LYS A 449 17.09 -10.95 20.55
N ILE A 450 16.37 -9.95 21.05
CA ILE A 450 14.99 -10.08 21.52
C ILE A 450 14.06 -10.18 20.31
N ASN A 451 14.27 -9.32 19.30
CA ASN A 451 13.45 -9.26 18.10
C ASN A 451 14.32 -9.10 16.84
N PRO A 452 14.69 -10.21 16.15
CA PRO A 452 15.45 -10.17 14.89
C PRO A 452 14.71 -9.54 13.71
N ARG A 453 13.41 -9.22 13.87
CA ARG A 453 12.56 -8.54 12.88
C ARG A 453 12.48 -7.03 13.11
N LEU A 454 13.04 -6.51 14.19
CA LEU A 454 12.93 -5.10 14.56
C LEU A 454 13.64 -4.19 13.54
N ILE A 455 12.92 -3.21 13.02
CA ILE A 455 13.51 -2.09 12.29
C ILE A 455 13.88 -1.04 13.32
N TYR A 456 15.17 -0.87 13.60
CA TYR A 456 15.66 0.09 14.59
C TYR A 456 16.15 1.32 13.87
N ALA A 457 15.66 2.51 14.20
CA ALA A 457 16.05 3.76 13.58
C ALA A 457 16.64 4.73 14.61
N SER A 458 17.90 5.08 14.42
CA SER A 458 18.62 6.10 15.19
C SER A 458 18.63 7.40 14.41
N ILE A 459 18.12 8.48 15.01
CA ILE A 459 18.22 9.83 14.47
C ILE A 459 19.21 10.64 15.32
N THR A 460 20.33 11.06 14.73
CA THR A 460 21.42 11.71 15.49
C THR A 460 21.96 12.94 14.78
N GLY A 461 22.70 13.81 15.47
CA GLY A 461 23.28 15.02 14.85
C GLY A 461 24.31 14.70 13.75
N TYR A 462 25.17 13.72 14.02
CA TYR A 462 26.41 13.46 13.26
C TYR A 462 26.66 11.97 12.96
N GLY A 463 25.62 11.14 13.01
CA GLY A 463 25.69 9.70 12.75
C GLY A 463 26.21 8.87 13.94
N GLN A 464 26.06 7.56 13.85
CA GLN A 464 26.69 6.59 14.76
C GLN A 464 28.21 6.45 14.50
N THR A 465 28.70 6.97 13.37
CA THR A 465 30.11 6.86 12.93
C THR A 465 30.69 8.23 12.54
N GLY A 466 31.96 8.25 12.12
CA GLY A 466 32.66 9.51 11.78
C GLY A 466 33.24 10.24 13.01
N PRO A 467 33.99 11.34 12.78
CA PRO A 467 34.77 12.02 13.82
C PRO A 467 33.90 12.81 14.82
N TYR A 468 32.62 13.05 14.51
CA TYR A 468 31.72 13.89 15.28
C TYR A 468 30.55 13.14 15.92
N SER A 469 30.49 11.80 15.81
CA SER A 469 29.41 10.96 16.35
C SER A 469 29.11 11.19 17.84
N SER A 470 30.12 11.55 18.65
CA SER A 470 29.95 11.87 20.08
C SER A 470 29.41 13.28 20.37
N ARG A 471 29.25 14.15 19.35
CA ARG A 471 28.72 15.50 19.53
C ARG A 471 27.20 15.48 19.65
N ALA A 472 26.66 16.27 20.56
CA ALA A 472 25.25 16.63 20.53
C ALA A 472 24.96 17.56 19.34
N GLY A 473 23.79 17.39 18.72
CA GLY A 473 23.32 18.21 17.63
C GLY A 473 21.85 18.55 17.79
N TYR A 474 21.52 19.82 17.56
CA TYR A 474 20.18 20.27 17.17
C TYR A 474 20.28 20.85 15.75
N ASP A 475 19.15 20.87 15.04
CA ASP A 475 18.96 21.49 13.73
C ASP A 475 19.85 22.72 13.48
N VAL A 476 19.74 23.78 14.28
CA VAL A 476 20.45 25.05 14.04
C VAL A 476 21.99 24.96 14.14
N MET A 477 22.53 24.02 14.93
CA MET A 477 23.99 23.79 14.96
C MET A 477 24.45 23.09 13.68
N VAL A 478 23.66 22.13 13.20
CA VAL A 478 23.93 21.46 11.92
C VAL A 478 23.77 22.45 10.77
N GLU A 479 22.77 23.34 10.83
CA GLU A 479 22.55 24.44 9.86
C GLU A 479 23.74 25.39 9.73
N ALA A 480 24.40 25.69 10.85
CA ALA A 480 25.61 26.50 10.86
C ALA A 480 26.83 25.76 10.29
N GLU A 481 26.98 24.46 10.56
CA GLU A 481 28.18 23.69 10.17
C GLU A 481 28.10 23.10 8.75
N MET A 482 26.90 22.72 8.28
CA MET A 482 26.68 22.00 7.01
C MET A 482 26.11 22.88 5.88
N GLY A 483 26.37 24.19 5.95
CA GLY A 483 26.28 25.13 4.83
C GLY A 483 24.92 25.79 4.59
N LEU A 484 23.80 25.25 5.09
CA LEU A 484 22.47 25.81 4.81
C LEU A 484 22.30 27.24 5.34
N MET A 485 22.85 27.54 6.52
CA MET A 485 22.80 28.89 7.09
C MET A 485 23.64 29.89 6.28
N HIS A 486 24.73 29.44 5.63
CA HIS A 486 25.62 30.33 4.87
C HIS A 486 24.90 30.95 3.66
N ILE A 487 24.08 30.14 2.97
CA ILE A 487 23.31 30.53 1.79
C ILE A 487 21.95 31.17 2.10
N THR A 488 21.51 31.14 3.36
CA THR A 488 20.18 31.62 3.78
C THR A 488 20.23 33.05 4.33
N GLY A 489 19.38 33.93 3.79
CA GLY A 489 19.28 35.35 4.18
C GLY A 489 19.34 36.32 3.00
N SER A 490 19.36 37.63 3.28
CA SER A 490 19.51 38.67 2.26
C SER A 490 20.94 38.74 1.71
N ARG A 491 21.10 39.23 0.47
CA ARG A 491 22.37 39.22 -0.29
C ARG A 491 23.56 39.74 0.52
N ASP A 492 23.42 40.94 1.08
CA ASP A 492 24.46 41.64 1.83
C ASP A 492 24.25 41.59 3.35
N GLY A 493 23.23 40.85 3.82
CA GLY A 493 22.98 40.63 5.25
C GLY A 493 23.90 39.57 5.86
N PRO A 494 23.87 39.39 7.19
CA PRO A 494 24.52 38.25 7.84
C PRO A 494 23.83 36.92 7.45
N PRO A 495 24.50 35.77 7.62
CA PRO A 495 23.86 34.45 7.63
C PRO A 495 22.69 34.42 8.62
N VAL A 496 21.56 33.83 8.23
CA VAL A 496 20.41 33.60 9.12
C VAL A 496 19.94 32.16 9.00
N LYS A 497 19.39 31.62 10.09
CA LYS A 497 18.74 30.31 10.07
C LYS A 497 17.44 30.32 9.27
N VAL A 498 17.04 29.19 8.71
CA VAL A 498 15.70 28.99 8.14
C VAL A 498 14.63 29.18 9.23
N GLY A 499 13.45 29.70 8.86
CA GLY A 499 12.40 30.07 9.82
C GLY A 499 11.91 28.91 10.69
N VAL A 500 11.86 27.70 10.12
CA VAL A 500 11.55 26.43 10.79
C VAL A 500 12.80 25.55 10.89
N ALA A 501 12.82 24.60 11.83
CA ALA A 501 13.88 23.60 11.96
C ALA A 501 13.82 22.58 10.81
N VAL A 502 14.29 22.99 9.64
CA VAL A 502 14.13 22.27 8.37
C VAL A 502 15.02 21.03 8.29
N THR A 503 16.16 21.01 8.97
CA THR A 503 17.04 19.83 9.05
C THR A 503 16.38 18.74 9.88
N ASP A 504 15.75 19.10 11.01
CA ASP A 504 14.98 18.16 11.81
C ASP A 504 13.82 17.55 10.98
N LEU A 505 13.03 18.39 10.30
CA LEU A 505 11.88 17.93 9.50
C LEU A 505 12.31 17.06 8.31
N THR A 506 13.36 17.45 7.57
CA THR A 506 13.88 16.67 6.44
C THR A 506 14.51 15.35 6.90
N THR A 507 15.22 15.33 8.02
CA THR A 507 15.73 14.07 8.61
C THR A 507 14.59 13.15 9.04
N GLY A 508 13.50 13.70 9.60
CA GLY A 508 12.29 12.94 9.90
C GLY A 508 11.65 12.33 8.65
N LEU A 509 11.59 13.07 7.54
CA LEU A 509 11.11 12.57 6.24
C LEU A 509 12.01 11.44 5.71
N TYR A 510 13.33 11.65 5.63
CA TYR A 510 14.29 10.63 5.21
C TYR A 510 14.18 9.35 6.05
N THR A 511 14.06 9.50 7.38
CA THR A 511 13.96 8.35 8.29
C THR A 511 12.64 7.58 8.08
N SER A 512 11.52 8.28 7.92
CA SER A 512 10.23 7.63 7.63
C SER A 512 10.25 6.86 6.30
N ASN A 513 10.89 7.41 5.27
CA ASN A 513 11.10 6.75 3.98
C ASN A 513 12.03 5.52 4.11
N ALA A 514 13.12 5.62 4.87
CA ALA A 514 14.03 4.52 5.14
C ALA A 514 13.34 3.39 5.93
N ILE A 515 12.45 3.72 6.88
CA ILE A 515 11.63 2.75 7.61
C ILE A 515 10.67 2.04 6.66
N MET A 516 9.96 2.76 5.76
CA MET A 516 9.09 2.13 4.75
C MET A 516 9.88 1.20 3.80
N ALA A 517 11.07 1.61 3.36
CA ALA A 517 11.96 0.74 2.58
C ALA A 517 12.42 -0.49 3.37
N ALA A 518 12.74 -0.34 4.66
CA ALA A 518 13.11 -1.44 5.55
C ALA A 518 11.93 -2.41 5.81
N ILE A 519 10.69 -1.93 5.86
CA ILE A 519 9.49 -2.77 5.92
C ILE A 519 9.41 -3.68 4.69
N ILE A 520 9.61 -3.12 3.49
CA ILE A 520 9.61 -3.86 2.22
C ILE A 520 10.77 -4.88 2.19
N ALA A 521 11.97 -4.47 2.61
CA ALA A 521 13.14 -5.36 2.68
C ALA A 521 12.93 -6.51 3.69
N ARG A 522 12.30 -6.23 4.84
CA ARG A 522 11.93 -7.23 5.84
C ARG A 522 10.85 -8.20 5.35
N GLY A 523 9.94 -7.75 4.48
CA GLY A 523 8.99 -8.62 3.80
C GLY A 523 9.68 -9.69 2.95
N LYS A 524 10.80 -9.35 2.30
CA LYS A 524 11.59 -10.27 1.46
C LYS A 524 12.56 -11.15 2.24
N THR A 525 13.17 -10.61 3.29
CA THR A 525 14.29 -11.26 4.02
C THR A 525 13.89 -11.90 5.33
N GLY A 526 12.69 -11.60 5.84
CA GLY A 526 12.24 -11.98 7.17
C GLY A 526 12.94 -11.26 8.32
N ARG A 527 13.92 -10.37 8.08
CA ARG A 527 14.78 -9.74 9.10
C ARG A 527 14.62 -8.22 9.14
N GLY A 528 14.81 -7.65 10.33
CA GLY A 528 14.95 -6.21 10.52
C GLY A 528 16.37 -5.71 10.22
N GLN A 529 16.60 -4.42 10.42
CA GLN A 529 17.90 -3.78 10.26
C GLN A 529 18.01 -2.51 11.10
N HIS A 530 19.23 -2.01 11.28
CA HIS A 530 19.51 -0.69 11.83
C HIS A 530 19.53 0.35 10.70
N ILE A 531 18.83 1.47 10.91
CA ILE A 531 18.88 2.68 10.11
C ILE A 531 19.60 3.73 10.96
N ASP A 532 20.72 4.24 10.45
CA ASP A 532 21.40 5.41 11.00
C ASP A 532 21.06 6.62 10.13
N ALA A 533 20.41 7.63 10.72
CA ALA A 533 20.01 8.85 10.04
C ALA A 533 20.65 10.06 10.74
N ALA A 534 21.63 10.67 10.10
CA ALA A 534 22.30 11.87 10.59
C ALA A 534 21.63 13.15 10.07
N LEU A 535 21.40 14.13 10.94
CA LEU A 535 20.95 15.47 10.56
C LEU A 535 21.93 16.13 9.58
N SER A 536 23.23 15.95 9.82
CA SER A 536 24.30 16.48 8.96
C SER A 536 24.27 15.89 7.55
N ASP A 537 24.20 14.57 7.42
CA ASP A 537 24.09 13.91 6.10
C ASP A 537 22.81 14.36 5.36
N CYS A 538 21.68 14.46 6.07
CA CYS A 538 20.42 14.94 5.51
C CYS A 538 20.52 16.40 5.05
N GLN A 539 21.22 17.26 5.79
CA GLN A 539 21.45 18.65 5.37
C GLN A 539 22.35 18.73 4.13
N VAL A 540 23.48 18.03 4.14
CA VAL A 540 24.41 18.00 3.00
C VAL A 540 23.71 17.50 1.74
N ALA A 541 22.86 16.47 1.85
CA ALA A 541 22.04 15.98 0.75
C ALA A 541 21.00 17.02 0.26
N THR A 542 20.38 17.78 1.17
CA THR A 542 19.35 18.78 0.82
C THR A 542 19.91 20.09 0.24
N LEU A 543 21.23 20.34 0.31
CA LEU A 543 21.89 21.38 -0.51
C LEU A 543 21.79 21.11 -2.02
N ALA A 544 21.51 19.86 -2.42
CA ALA A 544 21.10 19.46 -3.77
C ALA A 544 21.91 20.10 -4.92
N ASN A 545 21.30 21.02 -5.68
CA ASN A 545 21.92 21.68 -6.83
C ASN A 545 23.04 22.67 -6.43
N ILE A 546 23.01 23.22 -5.22
CA ILE A 546 24.06 24.12 -4.72
C ILE A 546 25.31 23.32 -4.38
N ALA A 547 25.17 22.22 -3.62
CA ALA A 547 26.27 21.28 -3.40
C ALA A 547 26.83 20.73 -4.73
N SER A 548 25.94 20.36 -5.67
CA SER A 548 26.34 19.92 -7.01
C SER A 548 27.11 21.00 -7.77
N SER A 549 26.75 22.28 -7.63
CA SER A 549 27.44 23.40 -8.28
C SER A 549 28.88 23.55 -7.76
N CYS A 550 29.08 23.47 -6.44
CA CYS A 550 30.42 23.50 -5.83
C CYS A 550 31.24 22.24 -6.21
N LEU A 551 30.63 21.05 -6.22
CA LEU A 551 31.29 19.80 -6.61
C LEU A 551 31.73 19.76 -8.08
N VAL A 552 30.93 20.34 -8.98
CA VAL A 552 31.24 20.37 -10.43
C VAL A 552 32.23 21.48 -10.77
N SER A 553 32.13 22.65 -10.14
CA SER A 553 33.03 23.78 -10.42
C SER A 553 34.36 23.71 -9.67
N GLY A 554 34.39 23.07 -8.49
CA GLY A 554 35.49 23.19 -7.53
C GLY A 554 35.52 24.51 -6.77
N GLU A 555 34.61 25.44 -7.08
CA GLU A 555 34.57 26.78 -6.51
C GLU A 555 33.65 26.87 -5.28
N ARG A 556 33.83 27.95 -4.50
CA ARG A 556 32.92 28.27 -3.39
C ARG A 556 31.58 28.75 -3.92
N ASP A 557 30.53 28.56 -3.13
CA ASP A 557 29.23 29.14 -3.42
C ASP A 557 29.27 30.68 -3.34
N GLN A 558 28.30 31.32 -3.98
CA GLN A 558 28.22 32.80 -4.05
C GLN A 558 27.46 33.41 -2.86
N GLY A 559 27.30 32.67 -1.75
CA GLY A 559 26.56 33.10 -0.57
C GLY A 559 25.06 33.28 -0.80
N ARG A 560 24.48 34.20 -0.04
CA ARG A 560 23.04 34.49 0.04
C ARG A 560 22.50 35.13 -1.22
N TRP A 561 21.24 34.84 -1.55
CA TRP A 561 20.52 35.45 -2.68
C TRP A 561 19.18 36.10 -2.30
N GLY A 562 18.81 36.12 -1.01
CA GLY A 562 17.48 36.54 -0.59
C GLY A 562 16.42 35.61 -1.17
N THR A 563 15.45 36.19 -1.89
CA THR A 563 14.43 35.43 -2.63
C THR A 563 14.84 35.04 -4.04
N ALA A 564 16.04 35.44 -4.51
CA ALA A 564 16.45 35.25 -5.89
C ALA A 564 17.11 33.89 -6.16
N HIS A 565 16.89 33.35 -7.36
CA HIS A 565 17.62 32.18 -7.83
C HIS A 565 19.04 32.57 -8.33
N PRO A 566 20.10 31.82 -8.00
CA PRO A 566 21.47 32.16 -8.44
C PRO A 566 21.65 32.14 -9.96
N SER A 567 20.98 31.22 -10.67
CA SER A 567 21.26 30.94 -12.09
C SER A 567 20.10 31.25 -13.06
N ILE A 568 18.99 31.80 -12.56
CA ILE A 568 17.78 32.04 -13.36
C ILE A 568 17.27 33.44 -13.06
N VAL A 569 16.96 34.20 -14.10
CA VAL A 569 16.45 35.57 -13.99
C VAL A 569 15.32 35.76 -15.01
N PRO A 570 14.20 36.40 -14.65
CA PRO A 570 13.79 36.76 -13.30
C PRO A 570 13.24 35.56 -12.53
N TYR A 571 13.75 35.30 -11.33
CA TYR A 571 13.18 34.32 -10.41
C TYR A 571 13.44 34.82 -8.98
N LYS A 572 12.56 35.70 -8.47
CA LYS A 572 12.66 36.33 -7.15
C LYS A 572 11.33 36.98 -6.73
N SER A 573 11.30 37.53 -5.52
CA SER A 573 10.27 38.47 -5.06
C SER A 573 10.62 39.90 -5.45
N TYR A 574 9.60 40.68 -5.82
CA TYR A 574 9.65 42.10 -6.13
C TYR A 574 8.63 42.85 -5.28
N LYS A 575 8.93 44.09 -4.88
CA LYS A 575 7.98 44.93 -4.15
C LYS A 575 6.79 45.33 -5.02
N THR A 576 5.60 45.28 -4.43
CA THR A 576 4.38 45.86 -4.97
C THR A 576 4.04 47.14 -4.20
N LYS A 577 2.90 47.76 -4.50
CA LYS A 577 2.41 48.96 -3.78
C LYS A 577 2.09 48.70 -2.30
N ASP A 578 1.77 47.47 -1.92
CA ASP A 578 1.28 47.09 -0.58
C ASP A 578 1.94 45.83 0.02
N GLY A 579 2.84 45.17 -0.71
CA GLY A 579 3.48 43.93 -0.28
C GLY A 579 4.57 43.46 -1.25
N ASP A 580 4.53 42.16 -1.58
CA ASP A 580 5.57 41.45 -2.31
C ASP A 580 4.95 40.39 -3.23
N ILE A 581 5.42 40.33 -4.49
CA ILE A 581 5.04 39.30 -5.46
C ILE A 581 6.28 38.57 -5.99
N LEU A 582 6.23 37.24 -5.96
CA LEU A 582 7.23 36.35 -6.52
C LEU A 582 6.85 36.00 -7.97
N PHE A 583 7.80 36.11 -8.89
CA PHE A 583 7.67 35.61 -10.27
C PHE A 583 8.69 34.51 -10.56
N GLY A 584 8.26 33.45 -11.21
CA GLY A 584 9.07 32.33 -11.68
C GLY A 584 9.29 32.34 -13.19
N GLY A 585 10.12 33.27 -13.69
CA GLY A 585 10.53 33.34 -15.10
C GLY A 585 11.54 32.25 -15.49
N GLY A 586 11.20 30.98 -15.19
CA GLY A 586 12.11 29.82 -15.20
C GLY A 586 12.78 29.47 -16.53
N ASN A 587 12.31 30.05 -17.64
CA ASN A 587 12.85 29.88 -18.99
C ASN A 587 12.33 31.03 -19.88
N ASP A 588 12.82 31.11 -21.12
CA ASP A 588 12.54 32.22 -22.04
C ASP A 588 11.05 32.34 -22.40
N ARG A 589 10.30 31.22 -22.45
CA ARG A 589 8.83 31.23 -22.65
C ARG A 589 8.13 31.88 -21.46
N LEU A 590 8.51 31.51 -20.22
CA LEU A 590 7.94 32.09 -19.00
C LEU A 590 8.32 33.56 -18.85
N PHE A 591 9.56 33.93 -19.18
CA PHE A 591 9.97 35.33 -19.23
C PHE A 591 9.15 36.14 -20.25
N GLY A 592 8.80 35.56 -21.39
CA GLY A 592 7.91 36.20 -22.37
C GLY A 592 6.51 36.47 -21.84
N LEU A 593 5.91 35.52 -21.11
CA LEU A 593 4.60 35.70 -20.45
C LEU A 593 4.64 36.79 -19.37
N LEU A 594 5.72 36.84 -18.58
CA LEU A 594 5.95 37.91 -17.61
C LEU A 594 6.09 39.28 -18.30
N SER A 595 6.85 39.34 -19.40
CA SER A 595 7.05 40.56 -20.19
C SER A 595 5.74 41.09 -20.77
N ASP A 596 4.84 40.21 -21.21
CA ASP A 596 3.49 40.61 -21.66
C ASP A 596 2.66 41.19 -20.51
N GLY A 597 2.57 40.51 -19.36
CA GLY A 597 1.78 40.98 -18.22
C GLY A 597 2.31 42.27 -17.58
N LEU A 598 3.62 42.53 -17.67
CA LEU A 598 4.24 43.80 -17.28
C LEU A 598 4.09 44.91 -18.34
N GLY A 599 3.48 44.64 -19.50
CA GLY A 599 3.31 45.62 -20.58
C GLY A 599 4.62 45.99 -21.28
N ARG A 600 5.56 45.04 -21.39
CA ARG A 600 6.89 45.18 -22.01
C ARG A 600 7.19 44.04 -23.01
N PRO A 601 6.31 43.76 -23.99
CA PRO A 601 6.49 42.64 -24.93
C PRO A 601 7.81 42.71 -25.73
N GLU A 602 8.39 43.89 -25.88
CA GLU A 602 9.68 44.12 -26.56
C GLU A 602 10.87 43.41 -25.88
N TRP A 603 10.82 43.18 -24.56
CA TRP A 603 11.89 42.52 -23.80
C TRP A 603 12.16 41.08 -24.27
N LYS A 604 11.18 40.41 -24.90
CA LYS A 604 11.34 39.08 -25.50
C LYS A 604 12.43 39.01 -26.57
N THR A 605 12.66 40.14 -27.24
CA THR A 605 13.57 40.28 -28.39
C THR A 605 14.72 41.23 -28.13
N ASP A 606 14.77 41.87 -26.95
CA ASP A 606 15.92 42.66 -26.54
C ASP A 606 17.15 41.75 -26.38
N VAL A 607 18.26 42.13 -26.99
CA VAL A 607 19.52 41.38 -26.95
C VAL A 607 20.00 41.12 -25.51
N LYS A 608 19.68 42.01 -24.56
CA LYS A 608 20.01 41.84 -23.14
C LYS A 608 19.14 40.82 -22.42
N PHE A 609 17.92 40.55 -22.91
CA PHE A 609 16.90 39.82 -22.15
C PHE A 609 16.31 38.59 -22.86
N ALA A 610 16.55 38.40 -24.16
CA ALA A 610 15.94 37.33 -24.95
C ALA A 610 16.19 35.92 -24.40
N VAL A 611 17.41 35.65 -23.89
CA VAL A 611 17.78 34.34 -23.32
C VAL A 611 18.28 34.44 -21.88
N ASN A 612 18.09 33.38 -21.08
CA ASN A 612 18.42 33.40 -19.65
C ASN A 612 19.89 33.77 -19.34
N ALA A 613 20.84 33.39 -20.19
CA ALA A 613 22.25 33.74 -20.00
C ALA A 613 22.47 35.27 -20.00
N GLU A 614 21.84 35.98 -20.95
CA GLU A 614 21.89 37.43 -21.04
C GLU A 614 21.11 38.09 -19.90
N ARG A 615 19.96 37.54 -19.50
CA ARG A 615 19.22 38.01 -18.30
C ARG A 615 20.02 37.84 -17.01
N VAL A 616 20.84 36.80 -16.90
CA VAL A 616 21.76 36.59 -15.76
C VAL A 616 22.88 37.64 -15.79
N ALA A 617 23.46 37.94 -16.96
CA ALA A 617 24.49 38.96 -17.13
C ALA A 617 23.96 40.39 -16.85
N HIS A 618 22.74 40.69 -17.27
CA HIS A 618 22.08 42.00 -17.12
C HIS A 618 21.10 42.06 -15.93
N ARG A 619 21.23 41.16 -14.95
CA ARG A 619 20.25 40.98 -13.85
C ARG A 619 19.88 42.28 -13.14
N ALA A 620 20.87 43.08 -12.77
CA ALA A 620 20.64 44.31 -12.00
C ALA A 620 19.77 45.33 -12.77
N GLU A 621 19.91 45.38 -14.09
CA GLU A 621 19.08 46.21 -14.96
C GLU A 621 17.65 45.66 -15.05
N LEU A 622 17.50 44.38 -15.38
CA LEU A 622 16.19 43.74 -15.54
C LEU A 622 15.38 43.72 -14.23
N ASP A 623 16.00 43.35 -13.11
CA ASP A 623 15.33 43.34 -11.80
C ASP A 623 14.84 44.72 -11.40
N SER A 624 15.62 45.78 -11.67
CA SER A 624 15.24 47.16 -11.35
C SER A 624 14.09 47.65 -12.23
N LEU A 625 14.07 47.26 -13.51
CA LEU A 625 12.98 47.55 -14.43
C LEU A 625 11.67 46.85 -14.02
N ILE A 626 11.75 45.57 -13.64
CA ILE A 626 10.59 44.81 -13.14
C ILE A 626 10.07 45.43 -11.84
N GLU A 627 10.94 45.67 -10.85
CA GLU A 627 10.54 46.21 -9.54
C GLU A 627 9.87 47.59 -9.65
N LYS A 628 10.37 48.44 -10.55
CA LYS A 628 9.75 49.74 -10.83
C LYS A 628 8.31 49.60 -11.32
N ILE A 629 8.04 48.63 -12.19
CA ILE A 629 6.69 48.36 -12.71
C ILE A 629 5.82 47.75 -11.61
N THR A 630 6.32 46.76 -10.85
CA THR A 630 5.51 46.06 -9.85
C THR A 630 5.03 46.98 -8.72
N GLN A 631 5.78 48.02 -8.38
CA GLN A 631 5.35 49.03 -7.39
C GLN A 631 4.16 49.90 -7.85
N GLU A 632 3.78 49.89 -9.13
CA GLU A 632 2.67 50.71 -9.65
C GLU A 632 1.28 50.17 -9.24
N LYS A 633 1.17 48.88 -8.91
CA LYS A 633 -0.10 48.23 -8.50
C LYS A 633 0.02 47.46 -7.18
N THR A 634 -1.12 47.20 -6.54
CA THR A 634 -1.23 46.31 -5.39
C THR A 634 -0.87 44.87 -5.75
N THR A 635 -0.57 44.07 -4.73
CA THR A 635 -0.28 42.64 -4.88
C THR A 635 -1.45 41.92 -5.52
N LYS A 636 -2.70 42.20 -5.08
CA LYS A 636 -3.91 41.59 -5.66
C LYS A 636 -4.10 41.95 -7.14
N GLU A 637 -3.92 43.22 -7.52
CA GLU A 637 -4.00 43.63 -8.94
C GLU A 637 -2.97 42.91 -9.82
N TRP A 638 -1.79 42.55 -9.30
CA TRP A 638 -0.84 41.72 -10.05
C TRP A 638 -1.23 40.24 -10.09
N LEU A 639 -1.77 39.68 -9.01
CA LEU A 639 -2.30 38.30 -9.04
C LEU A 639 -3.38 38.16 -10.12
N ASP A 640 -4.22 39.19 -10.29
CA ASP A 640 -5.30 39.25 -11.28
C ASP A 640 -4.76 39.41 -12.71
N VAL A 641 -3.68 40.20 -12.91
CA VAL A 641 -3.01 40.34 -14.22
C VAL A 641 -2.43 39.02 -14.73
N PHE A 642 -1.92 38.18 -13.84
CA PHE A 642 -1.28 36.91 -14.22
C PHE A 642 -2.23 35.70 -14.13
N GLU A 643 -3.49 35.88 -13.73
CA GLU A 643 -4.48 34.80 -13.66
C GLU A 643 -4.69 34.14 -15.03
N GLY A 644 -4.63 32.80 -15.06
CA GLY A 644 -4.74 32.01 -16.29
C GLY A 644 -3.56 32.14 -17.28
N SER A 645 -2.57 33.01 -17.03
CA SER A 645 -1.45 33.28 -17.97
C SER A 645 -0.52 32.08 -18.24
N GLY A 646 -0.49 31.11 -17.32
CA GLY A 646 0.47 29.99 -17.36
C GLY A 646 1.88 30.36 -16.88
N LEU A 647 2.08 31.57 -16.35
CA LEU A 647 3.27 31.96 -15.58
C LEU A 647 3.16 31.41 -14.13
N PRO A 648 4.26 30.95 -13.50
CA PRO A 648 4.32 30.76 -12.05
C PRO A 648 4.48 32.11 -11.33
N TYR A 649 3.52 32.46 -10.48
CA TYR A 649 3.55 33.66 -9.64
C TYR A 649 2.86 33.40 -8.29
N ALA A 650 3.21 34.16 -7.25
CA ALA A 650 2.58 34.08 -5.93
C ALA A 650 2.81 35.34 -5.09
N ALA A 651 1.88 35.68 -4.18
CA ALA A 651 2.14 36.65 -3.13
C ALA A 651 3.04 36.06 -2.03
N VAL A 652 3.83 36.89 -1.36
CA VAL A 652 4.59 36.47 -0.16
C VAL A 652 3.71 36.66 1.07
N ASN A 653 2.97 35.61 1.43
CA ASN A 653 2.07 35.60 2.58
C ASN A 653 2.81 35.37 3.91
N ASP A 654 2.23 35.81 5.02
CA ASP A 654 2.63 35.33 6.34
C ASP A 654 2.01 33.95 6.65
N VAL A 655 2.37 33.36 7.81
CA VAL A 655 1.90 32.02 8.20
C VAL A 655 0.41 31.99 8.55
N HIS A 656 -0.14 33.06 9.12
CA HIS A 656 -1.56 33.15 9.47
C HIS A 656 -2.40 33.23 8.19
N ASP A 657 -2.02 34.09 7.25
CA ASP A 657 -2.70 34.22 5.96
C ASP A 657 -2.55 32.95 5.12
N THR A 658 -1.40 32.28 5.19
CA THR A 658 -1.20 30.95 4.58
C THR A 658 -2.18 29.91 5.14
N LEU A 659 -2.40 29.87 6.46
CA LEU A 659 -3.33 28.93 7.09
C LEU A 659 -4.81 29.22 6.77
N ASN A 660 -5.14 30.46 6.41
CA ASN A 660 -6.49 30.87 5.99
C ASN A 660 -6.66 30.94 4.46
N HIS A 661 -5.61 30.66 3.69
CA HIS A 661 -5.63 30.76 2.23
C HIS A 661 -6.62 29.75 1.62
N GLU A 662 -7.43 30.19 0.64
CA GLU A 662 -8.49 29.37 0.02
C GLU A 662 -7.98 28.00 -0.43
N HIS A 663 -6.86 27.95 -1.15
CA HIS A 663 -6.25 26.69 -1.59
C HIS A 663 -5.81 25.75 -0.44
N VAL A 664 -5.41 26.30 0.72
CA VAL A 664 -4.98 25.52 1.90
C VAL A 664 -6.21 24.92 2.60
N LEU A 665 -7.29 25.69 2.71
CA LEU A 665 -8.58 25.22 3.22
C LEU A 665 -9.22 24.19 2.28
N ALA A 666 -9.27 24.46 0.97
CA ALA A 666 -9.81 23.55 -0.04
C ALA A 666 -9.03 22.23 -0.17
N ARG A 667 -7.77 22.19 0.26
CA ARG A 667 -6.94 20.97 0.33
C ARG A 667 -6.99 20.26 1.68
N ASP A 668 -7.88 20.66 2.59
CA ASP A 668 -8.01 20.08 3.93
C ASP A 668 -6.64 20.02 4.64
N MET A 669 -5.93 21.16 4.66
CA MET A 669 -4.62 21.28 5.31
C MET A 669 -4.69 21.83 6.73
N VAL A 670 -5.82 22.44 7.13
CA VAL A 670 -6.11 22.82 8.52
C VAL A 670 -7.30 22.01 8.99
N LYS A 671 -7.05 21.04 9.86
CA LYS A 671 -8.09 20.13 10.39
C LYS A 671 -8.41 20.46 11.84
N GLU A 672 -9.70 20.59 12.13
CA GLU A 672 -10.23 20.80 13.48
C GLU A 672 -10.54 19.45 14.13
N MET A 673 -10.21 19.31 15.42
CA MET A 673 -10.39 18.08 16.20
C MET A 673 -10.77 18.43 17.64
N ARG A 674 -11.65 17.65 18.27
CA ARG A 674 -11.94 17.78 19.70
C ARG A 674 -10.83 17.12 20.53
N HIS A 675 -10.20 17.88 21.41
CA HIS A 675 -9.28 17.37 22.43
C HIS A 675 -9.95 17.43 23.80
N GLU A 676 -10.05 16.28 24.48
CA GLU A 676 -10.76 16.09 25.76
C GLU A 676 -10.45 17.21 26.79
N PHE A 677 -9.17 17.51 27.01
CA PHE A 677 -8.75 18.49 28.02
C PHE A 677 -8.62 19.93 27.51
N CYS A 678 -8.65 20.17 26.20
CA CYS A 678 -8.29 21.47 25.59
C CYS A 678 -9.38 22.08 24.70
N GLY A 679 -10.51 21.37 24.51
CA GLY A 679 -11.57 21.81 23.62
C GLY A 679 -11.21 21.59 22.16
N ASP A 680 -11.71 22.47 21.29
CA ASP A 680 -11.53 22.35 19.86
C ASP A 680 -10.15 22.90 19.46
N ILE A 681 -9.32 22.06 18.84
CA ILE A 681 -7.96 22.39 18.44
C ILE A 681 -7.82 22.27 16.92
N LYS A 682 -6.99 23.14 16.33
CA LYS A 682 -6.65 23.11 14.91
C LYS A 682 -5.24 22.61 14.71
N MET A 683 -5.05 21.71 13.75
CA MET A 683 -3.76 21.09 13.42
C MET A 683 -3.52 21.09 11.91
N VAL A 684 -2.25 21.16 11.51
CA VAL A 684 -1.86 21.00 10.11
C VAL A 684 -1.99 19.53 9.71
N ASN A 685 -2.81 19.24 8.71
CA ASN A 685 -3.10 17.87 8.24
C ASN A 685 -1.93 17.26 7.44
N THR A 686 -2.05 15.99 7.05
CA THR A 686 -1.06 15.34 6.18
C THR A 686 -1.07 15.97 4.76
N PRO A 687 0.11 16.28 4.18
CA PRO A 687 0.20 16.97 2.89
C PRO A 687 -0.01 16.06 1.68
N VAL A 688 0.25 14.76 1.81
CA VAL A 688 0.11 13.78 0.72
C VAL A 688 -1.34 13.29 0.69
N LYS A 689 -1.99 13.42 -0.47
CA LYS A 689 -3.36 12.94 -0.70
C LYS A 689 -3.31 11.70 -1.58
N TYR A 690 -4.04 10.66 -1.19
CA TYR A 690 -4.05 9.34 -1.82
C TYR A 690 -5.41 9.12 -2.51
N SER A 691 -5.41 8.36 -3.62
CA SER A 691 -6.63 8.04 -4.39
C SER A 691 -7.50 6.97 -3.71
N GLU A 692 -6.86 5.98 -3.10
CA GLU A 692 -7.52 4.79 -2.53
C GLU A 692 -7.46 4.78 -1.00
N SER A 693 -6.24 4.79 -0.44
CA SER A 693 -6.02 4.82 1.00
C SER A 693 -6.38 6.19 1.61
N ARG A 694 -6.68 6.23 2.91
CA ARG A 694 -7.03 7.48 3.62
C ARG A 694 -6.14 7.80 4.85
N PRO A 695 -4.80 7.92 4.71
CA PRO A 695 -3.95 8.45 5.78
C PRO A 695 -4.42 9.81 6.31
N GLY A 696 -4.21 10.06 7.60
CA GLY A 696 -4.57 11.34 8.22
C GLY A 696 -4.69 11.31 9.75
N ILE A 697 -5.13 12.42 10.31
CA ILE A 697 -5.33 12.57 11.77
C ILE A 697 -6.55 11.75 12.21
N ARG A 698 -6.32 10.73 13.05
CA ARG A 698 -7.34 9.86 13.68
C ARG A 698 -7.50 10.16 15.16
N SER A 699 -6.40 10.40 15.89
CA SER A 699 -6.42 10.88 17.28
C SER A 699 -5.60 12.16 17.46
N VAL A 700 -6.04 12.99 18.42
CA VAL A 700 -5.32 14.17 18.88
C VAL A 700 -4.02 13.77 19.61
N PRO A 701 -3.05 14.70 19.76
CA PRO A 701 -1.86 14.45 20.58
C PRO A 701 -2.23 14.08 22.03
N PRO A 702 -1.56 13.07 22.64
CA PRO A 702 -1.96 12.56 23.95
C PRO A 702 -1.46 13.41 25.11
N MET A 703 -2.22 13.44 26.21
CA MET A 703 -1.72 13.92 27.50
C MET A 703 -0.60 13.01 28.02
N LEU A 704 0.31 13.55 28.84
CA LEU A 704 1.43 12.80 29.41
C LEU A 704 0.94 11.58 30.23
N GLY A 705 1.33 10.38 29.79
CA GLY A 705 0.99 9.11 30.43
C GLY A 705 -0.48 8.71 30.29
N GLN A 706 -1.23 9.33 29.38
CA GLN A 706 -2.66 9.05 29.19
C GLN A 706 -2.98 7.57 28.92
N HIS A 707 -2.03 6.84 28.34
CA HIS A 707 -2.20 5.45 27.89
C HIS A 707 -1.27 4.49 28.64
N THR A 708 -0.69 4.89 29.79
CA THR A 708 0.21 4.02 30.57
C THR A 708 -0.46 2.68 30.90
N ASP A 709 -1.63 2.71 31.54
CA ASP A 709 -2.30 1.50 32.04
C ASP A 709 -2.78 0.60 30.91
N GLU A 710 -3.29 1.20 29.83
CA GLU A 710 -3.67 0.52 28.60
C GLU A 710 -2.48 -0.24 28.00
N VAL A 711 -1.35 0.44 27.79
CA VAL A 711 -0.17 -0.21 27.20
C VAL A 711 0.41 -1.29 28.12
N LEU A 712 0.47 -1.05 29.42
CA LEU A 712 1.01 -2.02 30.39
C LEU A 712 0.14 -3.27 30.53
N ARG A 713 -1.17 -3.13 30.48
CA ARG A 713 -2.09 -4.28 30.53
C ARG A 713 -2.18 -4.97 29.19
N ASP A 714 -2.49 -4.23 28.13
CA ASP A 714 -2.98 -4.79 26.87
C ASP A 714 -1.84 -5.16 25.89
N VAL A 715 -0.64 -4.58 26.06
CA VAL A 715 0.57 -4.93 25.27
C VAL A 715 1.61 -5.67 26.10
N VAL A 716 1.84 -5.26 27.36
CA VAL A 716 2.91 -5.82 28.22
C VAL A 716 2.42 -6.99 29.09
N GLY A 717 1.11 -7.18 29.19
CA GLY A 717 0.47 -8.29 29.89
C GLY A 717 0.55 -8.21 31.41
N LEU A 718 0.63 -7.01 31.99
CA LEU A 718 0.69 -6.81 33.44
C LEU A 718 -0.70 -6.75 34.06
N SER A 719 -0.83 -7.29 35.28
CA SER A 719 -2.03 -7.15 36.10
C SER A 719 -2.15 -5.76 36.72
N GLU A 720 -3.37 -5.35 37.08
CA GLU A 720 -3.64 -4.06 37.74
C GLU A 720 -2.83 -3.89 39.05
N SER A 721 -2.53 -4.97 39.78
CA SER A 721 -1.68 -4.92 40.99
C SER A 721 -0.21 -4.68 40.67
N GLU A 722 0.31 -5.22 39.57
CA GLU A 722 1.67 -4.94 39.10
C GLU A 722 1.79 -3.50 38.58
N ILE A 723 0.79 -3.01 37.83
CA ILE A 723 0.72 -1.62 37.35
C ILE A 723 0.68 -0.65 38.53
N THR A 724 -0.17 -0.91 39.53
CA THR A 724 -0.24 -0.10 40.76
C THR A 724 1.11 -0.01 41.45
N LYS A 725 1.79 -1.15 41.64
CA LYS A 725 3.12 -1.20 42.24
C LYS A 725 4.16 -0.39 41.44
N LEU A 726 4.14 -0.47 40.11
CA LEU A 726 5.07 0.30 39.26
C LEU A 726 4.87 1.82 39.38
N LYS A 727 3.64 2.27 39.62
CA LYS A 727 3.33 3.68 39.90
C LYS A 727 3.83 4.10 41.28
N GLU A 728 3.63 3.27 42.30
CA GLU A 728 4.17 3.49 43.66
C GLU A 728 5.71 3.56 43.67
N GLU A 729 6.37 2.74 42.86
CA GLU A 729 7.83 2.75 42.67
C GLU A 729 8.32 3.95 41.82
N GLY A 730 7.43 4.74 41.21
CA GLY A 730 7.78 5.85 40.30
C GLY A 730 8.36 5.40 38.95
N ALA A 731 8.33 4.10 38.66
CA ALA A 731 8.82 3.55 37.40
C ALA A 731 7.91 3.94 36.22
N VAL A 732 6.60 4.13 36.47
CA VAL A 732 5.61 4.60 35.50
C VAL A 732 4.67 5.67 36.09
N ARG A 733 3.87 6.33 35.25
CA ARG A 733 2.85 7.31 35.64
C ARG A 733 1.44 6.73 35.56
#